data_AF-A0A917YR53-F1
#
_entry.id   AF-A0A917YR53-F1
#
_cell.length_a   1.000
_cell.length_b   1.000
_cell.length_c   1.000
_cell.angle_alpha   90.00
_cell.angle_beta   90.00
_cell.angle_gamma   90.00
#
_symmetry.space_group_name_H-M   'P 1'
#
loop_
_entity.id
_entity.type
_entity.pdbx_description
1 polymer ?
#
loop_
_entity_poly.entity_id
_entity_poly.type
_entity_poly.pdbx_seq_one_letter_code
_entity_poly.pdbx_strand_id
1 'polypeptide(L)'
;MEFRHFKYRSIPIKLSLLALTCFSSLALAQQAIGPVTGKDVVYQILTDRFYDGDSTNNIPAGSPSQIFDGTGSDLKLYQGGDFQGIIDKIPYLKNMGVTAVWISAPYANRDEPIIDYQAGGGQMVWSSYHGYHVSNYYRTNAHFGDMKDFTDMVNALHNEGIKVVIDFVSNHSSRWQNPTNSFAAENGKLFEPDRDGNGDFVFDGNGNPVDLNSDGSSDNLIADPNGTTNPGWFHRIGDRGSDSSRFGYRYRDLGSLADFTHELPEVVAYLEEAATFWKAKGIDGYRHDATLHMNPAFAKGFRDAIDSAPGGAVTHFGEFFIGKPDPKYAEYESFPDRTGINNLDFEYFRTLTNVIGNGSQNMQDLASFYQYTGNDYAYENQTVTFIDNHDVPRFLRVNSDQRSLDVALALTLTSRGIPNIYYGTEQYVNGHDGSENGGRVFMQTDTSFSQTTKAYKIIQKLSALRQQNDALAYGQTSILYSSADVLVMSRKFYDKQVIIAVNRSPYNSYTVPALSTSMATGGYSDVLTGELGGSSVNVSGGQLASFHLGQQEVNVWSYDPSLGSAPKIGDMQSTVGRAGNQIKIFGTGLDGALQVKFDTTSATVVANDYHSATVTIPAVSAGPRSVTVVKGGVTSNTFAFEVLSDDQNQMIFHVVAYTQPGEQLYVVGNIPELGSWDPAKALDAFHNPNPSEWWKWFLPVSVPKGTNVEFKYIIKDSAGNVTWESGANRTASSSASASGVVDLPEHTFQ
;
A
#
# COMPACT_ATOMS: atom_id res chain seq x y z
N MET A 1 9.94 -91.43 20.62
CA MET A 1 8.92 -91.74 21.64
C MET A 1 8.08 -90.49 21.89
N GLU A 2 7.03 -90.60 22.70
CA GLU A 2 6.13 -89.56 23.23
C GLU A 2 6.80 -88.20 23.56
N PHE A 3 6.13 -87.03 23.62
CA PHE A 3 4.70 -86.64 23.70
C PHE A 3 4.60 -85.11 23.41
N ARG A 4 3.51 -84.41 23.00
CA ARG A 4 2.08 -84.61 22.62
C ARG A 4 1.73 -83.57 21.52
N HIS A 5 0.58 -83.70 20.84
CA HIS A 5 -0.18 -82.57 20.25
C HIS A 5 -1.69 -82.91 20.21
N PHE A 6 -2.57 -81.92 20.41
CA PHE A 6 -4.03 -82.11 20.43
C PHE A 6 -4.72 -81.14 19.46
N LYS A 7 -5.76 -81.60 18.75
CA LYS A 7 -6.66 -80.78 17.92
C LYS A 7 -7.92 -80.43 18.72
N TYR A 8 -8.54 -79.28 18.44
CA TYR A 8 -10.00 -79.14 18.54
C TYR A 8 -10.57 -78.21 17.45
N ARG A 9 -11.90 -78.09 17.39
CA ARG A 9 -12.68 -77.60 16.23
C ARG A 9 -13.11 -76.13 16.34
N SER A 10 -13.55 -75.60 15.20
CA SER A 10 -13.93 -74.21 14.92
C SER A 10 -15.13 -73.68 15.71
N ILE A 11 -15.12 -72.35 15.94
CA ILE A 11 -16.26 -71.51 16.31
C ILE A 11 -16.27 -70.32 15.32
N PRO A 12 -17.44 -69.87 14.81
CA PRO A 12 -17.48 -68.73 13.89
C PRO A 12 -17.24 -67.41 14.63
N ILE A 13 -16.21 -66.67 14.22
CA ILE A 13 -15.91 -65.33 14.73
C ILE A 13 -16.67 -64.28 13.89
N LYS A 14 -17.38 -63.36 14.55
CA LYS A 14 -17.96 -62.18 13.87
C LYS A 14 -16.83 -61.24 13.48
N LEU A 15 -16.76 -60.88 12.20
CA LEU A 15 -15.80 -59.90 11.69
C LEU A 15 -16.26 -58.49 12.08
N SER A 16 -15.76 -57.97 13.20
CA SER A 16 -15.95 -56.56 13.59
C SER A 16 -15.10 -55.67 12.69
N LEU A 17 -15.75 -54.79 11.93
CA LEU A 17 -15.08 -53.80 11.09
C LEU A 17 -14.19 -52.90 11.94
N LEU A 18 -12.88 -52.88 11.67
CA LEU A 18 -11.98 -51.92 12.29
C LEU A 18 -12.15 -50.59 11.54
N ALA A 19 -12.74 -49.59 12.20
CA ALA A 19 -12.90 -48.27 11.61
C ALA A 19 -11.53 -47.60 11.48
N LEU A 20 -10.99 -47.55 10.26
CA LEU A 20 -9.76 -46.84 9.96
C LEU A 20 -10.04 -45.34 10.01
N THR A 21 -9.79 -44.71 11.15
CA THR A 21 -9.95 -43.26 11.31
C THR A 21 -8.87 -42.54 10.52
N CYS A 22 -9.17 -42.14 9.29
CA CYS A 22 -8.40 -41.15 8.58
C CYS A 22 -8.39 -39.86 9.42
N PHE A 23 -7.26 -39.57 10.05
CA PHE A 23 -6.96 -38.21 10.49
C PHE A 23 -6.70 -37.39 9.24
N SER A 24 -7.77 -36.86 8.65
CA SER A 24 -7.66 -35.70 7.77
C SER A 24 -7.02 -34.58 8.60
N SER A 25 -5.82 -34.17 8.21
CA SER A 25 -5.17 -32.98 8.74
C SER A 25 -5.97 -31.76 8.29
N LEU A 26 -7.03 -31.44 9.04
CA LEU A 26 -7.60 -30.11 9.07
C LEU A 26 -6.49 -29.18 9.55
N ALA A 27 -5.75 -28.60 8.60
CA ALA A 27 -5.05 -27.36 8.85
C ALA A 27 -6.12 -26.39 9.38
N LEU A 28 -5.96 -25.98 10.64
CA LEU A 28 -6.67 -24.81 11.13
C LEU A 28 -6.22 -23.67 10.22
N ALA A 29 -7.15 -23.12 9.43
CA ALA A 29 -6.87 -21.91 8.68
C ALA A 29 -6.46 -20.84 9.70
N GLN A 30 -5.19 -20.46 9.67
CA GLN A 30 -4.61 -19.45 10.56
C GLN A 30 -5.51 -18.21 10.46
N GLN A 31 -6.05 -17.75 11.58
CA GLN A 31 -7.08 -16.73 11.55
C GLN A 31 -6.47 -15.40 11.12
N ALA A 32 -6.70 -15.02 9.86
CA ALA A 32 -6.16 -13.80 9.25
C ALA A 32 -6.41 -12.59 10.17
N ILE A 33 -5.32 -12.03 10.70
CA ILE A 33 -5.36 -10.93 11.66
C ILE A 33 -5.94 -9.65 11.03
N GLY A 34 -5.83 -9.53 9.70
CA GLY A 34 -6.59 -8.62 8.87
C GLY A 34 -5.78 -7.42 8.40
N PRO A 35 -6.41 -6.49 7.66
CA PRO A 35 -5.72 -5.41 6.98
C PRO A 35 -4.99 -4.48 7.96
N VAL A 36 -3.98 -3.79 7.46
CA VAL A 36 -3.38 -2.62 8.11
C VAL A 36 -4.41 -1.48 8.15
N THR A 37 -4.52 -0.80 9.28
CA THR A 37 -5.53 0.23 9.59
C THR A 37 -4.90 1.46 10.24
N GLY A 38 -5.68 2.52 10.45
CA GLY A 38 -5.27 3.69 11.26
C GLY A 38 -4.83 3.37 12.70
N LYS A 39 -5.11 2.16 13.23
CA LYS A 39 -4.60 1.70 14.54
C LYS A 39 -3.18 1.15 14.53
N ASP A 40 -2.65 0.85 13.34
CA ASP A 40 -1.36 0.19 13.20
C ASP A 40 -0.18 1.16 13.19
N VAL A 41 1.01 0.61 13.42
CA VAL A 41 2.29 1.26 13.08
C VAL A 41 3.04 0.34 12.14
N VAL A 42 3.28 0.83 10.92
CA VAL A 42 4.02 0.14 9.87
C VAL A 42 5.51 0.38 10.07
N TYR A 43 6.31 -0.67 9.95
CA TYR A 43 7.76 -0.60 9.93
C TYR A 43 8.26 -1.11 8.58
N GLN A 44 8.86 -0.22 7.79
CA GLN A 44 9.31 -0.52 6.43
C GLN A 44 10.73 -1.08 6.44
N ILE A 45 10.83 -2.35 6.03
CA ILE A 45 12.03 -3.17 5.98
C ILE A 45 12.46 -3.32 4.51
N LEU A 46 13.68 -2.86 4.21
CA LEU A 46 14.36 -3.23 2.97
C LEU A 46 15.07 -4.56 3.23
N THR A 47 14.54 -5.67 2.69
CA THR A 47 14.84 -7.04 3.18
C THR A 47 16.34 -7.33 3.24
N ASP A 48 17.05 -7.15 2.12
CA ASP A 48 18.51 -7.30 1.98
C ASP A 48 19.33 -6.51 3.02
N ARG A 49 18.77 -5.45 3.58
CA ARG A 49 19.47 -4.47 4.41
C ARG A 49 19.10 -4.55 5.88
N PHE A 50 18.32 -5.55 6.30
CA PHE A 50 17.85 -5.69 7.67
C PHE A 50 18.73 -6.61 8.52
N TYR A 51 18.72 -7.92 8.26
CA TYR A 51 19.50 -8.90 9.03
C TYR A 51 19.67 -10.21 8.23
N ASP A 52 20.89 -10.73 8.17
CA ASP A 52 21.28 -12.08 7.71
C ASP A 52 20.92 -13.07 8.83
N GLY A 53 19.93 -13.93 8.55
CA GLY A 53 19.49 -15.04 9.39
C GLY A 53 19.90 -16.40 8.83
N ASP A 54 20.05 -16.52 7.50
CA ASP A 54 20.60 -17.70 6.83
C ASP A 54 21.59 -17.33 5.71
N SER A 55 22.81 -17.01 6.13
CA SER A 55 23.98 -16.87 5.26
C SER A 55 24.25 -17.98 4.21
N THR A 56 23.53 -19.11 4.21
CA THR A 56 23.62 -20.10 3.11
C THR A 56 22.88 -19.65 1.84
N ASN A 57 21.92 -18.71 1.94
CA ASN A 57 21.22 -18.12 0.80
C ASN A 57 21.89 -16.87 0.22
N ASN A 58 22.89 -16.29 0.91
CA ASN A 58 23.59 -15.05 0.51
C ASN A 58 24.11 -15.04 -0.95
N ILE A 59 24.57 -16.18 -1.45
CA ILE A 59 24.95 -16.38 -2.86
C ILE A 59 24.29 -17.69 -3.34
N PRO A 60 23.06 -17.63 -3.89
CA PRO A 60 22.32 -18.80 -4.35
C PRO A 60 23.05 -19.58 -5.45
N ALA A 61 22.71 -20.85 -5.62
CA ALA A 61 23.31 -21.71 -6.64
C ALA A 61 23.04 -21.15 -8.06
N GLY A 62 24.09 -20.60 -8.69
CA GLY A 62 24.03 -19.97 -10.01
C GLY A 62 24.11 -18.44 -9.99
N SER A 63 23.86 -17.80 -8.84
CA SER A 63 23.99 -16.35 -8.68
C SER A 63 25.47 -15.91 -8.77
N PRO A 64 25.79 -14.84 -9.51
CA PRO A 64 27.17 -14.44 -9.76
C PRO A 64 27.74 -13.65 -8.56
N SER A 65 28.70 -14.22 -7.83
CA SER A 65 29.28 -13.68 -6.58
C SER A 65 29.83 -12.25 -6.59
N GLN A 66 29.83 -11.55 -7.73
CA GLN A 66 30.15 -10.12 -7.84
C GLN A 66 28.95 -9.20 -7.57
N ILE A 67 27.74 -9.75 -7.38
CA ILE A 67 26.54 -8.97 -7.00
C ILE A 67 26.31 -8.91 -5.48
N PHE A 68 27.21 -9.50 -4.68
CA PHE A 68 27.14 -9.58 -3.21
C PHE A 68 28.38 -8.94 -2.57
N ASP A 69 28.19 -8.31 -1.41
CA ASP A 69 29.24 -7.73 -0.55
C ASP A 69 29.20 -8.33 0.86
N GLY A 70 28.05 -8.23 1.54
CA GLY A 70 27.84 -8.76 2.90
C GLY A 70 28.57 -8.00 4.02
N THR A 71 29.26 -6.89 3.72
CA THR A 71 29.99 -6.09 4.71
C THR A 71 29.29 -4.77 5.08
N GLY A 72 28.29 -4.37 4.31
CA GLY A 72 27.67 -3.04 4.35
C GLY A 72 28.51 -1.95 3.66
N SER A 73 29.58 -2.30 2.93
CA SER A 73 30.51 -1.33 2.33
C SER A 73 30.08 -0.87 0.94
N ASP A 74 29.50 -1.77 0.13
CA ASP A 74 28.96 -1.43 -1.19
C ASP A 74 27.43 -1.56 -1.21
N LEU A 75 26.75 -0.45 -0.92
CA LEU A 75 25.29 -0.35 -0.88
C LEU A 75 24.59 -0.52 -2.24
N LYS A 76 25.32 -0.83 -3.33
CA LYS A 76 24.77 -1.23 -4.65
C LYS A 76 24.59 -2.74 -4.80
N LEU A 77 25.22 -3.53 -3.92
CA LEU A 77 25.27 -4.99 -3.96
C LEU A 77 24.36 -5.61 -2.89
N TYR A 78 24.00 -6.88 -3.02
CA TYR A 78 23.34 -7.63 -1.94
C TYR A 78 24.23 -7.66 -0.69
N GLN A 79 23.59 -7.53 0.48
CA GLN A 79 24.19 -7.53 1.80
C GLN A 79 23.76 -8.75 2.64
N GLY A 80 22.75 -9.50 2.19
CA GLY A 80 22.39 -10.81 2.77
C GLY A 80 21.23 -10.79 3.75
N GLY A 81 20.46 -9.70 3.81
CA GLY A 81 19.26 -9.65 4.66
C GLY A 81 18.09 -10.46 4.08
N ASP A 82 17.48 -11.30 4.92
CA ASP A 82 16.59 -12.37 4.46
C ASP A 82 15.31 -12.55 5.33
N PHE A 83 14.42 -13.48 4.94
CA PHE A 83 13.15 -13.74 5.65
C PHE A 83 13.39 -14.34 7.06
N GLN A 84 14.39 -15.19 7.26
CA GLN A 84 14.77 -15.72 8.58
C GLN A 84 15.33 -14.61 9.47
N GLY A 85 16.05 -13.65 8.92
CA GLY A 85 16.53 -12.48 9.63
C GLY A 85 15.41 -11.54 10.09
N ILE A 86 14.31 -11.47 9.33
CA ILE A 86 13.08 -10.81 9.78
C ILE A 86 12.46 -11.59 10.96
N ILE A 87 12.39 -12.93 10.89
CA ILE A 87 11.91 -13.78 12.00
C ILE A 87 12.73 -13.55 13.27
N ASP A 88 14.06 -13.56 13.17
CA ASP A 88 15.02 -13.31 14.26
C ASP A 88 14.85 -11.93 14.93
N LYS A 89 14.21 -10.99 14.25
CA LYS A 89 13.95 -9.62 14.73
C LYS A 89 12.49 -9.38 15.12
N ILE A 90 11.59 -10.35 15.02
CA ILE A 90 10.23 -10.24 15.55
C ILE A 90 10.21 -9.75 17.02
N PRO A 91 11.05 -10.24 17.96
CA PRO A 91 11.06 -9.72 19.32
C PRO A 91 11.47 -8.24 19.43
N TYR A 92 12.32 -7.75 18.52
CA TYR A 92 12.72 -6.33 18.45
C TYR A 92 11.59 -5.45 17.95
N LEU A 93 10.93 -5.87 16.87
CA LEU A 93 9.78 -5.20 16.26
C LEU A 93 8.58 -5.16 17.24
N LYS A 94 8.27 -6.32 17.84
CA LYS A 94 7.16 -6.49 18.79
C LYS A 94 7.32 -5.63 20.05
N ASN A 95 8.52 -5.62 20.64
CA ASN A 95 8.83 -4.78 21.80
C ASN A 95 8.79 -3.27 21.49
N MET A 96 8.98 -2.87 20.22
CA MET A 96 8.82 -1.49 19.76
C MET A 96 7.36 -1.10 19.55
N GLY A 97 6.43 -2.06 19.59
CA GLY A 97 5.03 -1.84 19.26
C GLY A 97 4.75 -1.78 17.75
N VAL A 98 5.60 -2.35 16.90
CA VAL A 98 5.26 -2.57 15.48
C VAL A 98 4.08 -3.55 15.41
N THR A 99 3.12 -3.25 14.54
CA THR A 99 1.95 -4.13 14.28
C THR A 99 1.75 -4.45 12.79
N ALA A 100 2.56 -3.86 11.92
CA ALA A 100 2.68 -4.24 10.52
C ALA A 100 4.14 -4.06 10.08
N VAL A 101 4.68 -5.01 9.31
CA VAL A 101 5.87 -4.76 8.49
C VAL A 101 5.46 -4.49 7.06
N TRP A 102 6.17 -3.59 6.41
CA TRP A 102 6.17 -3.45 4.94
C TRP A 102 7.54 -3.92 4.47
N ILE A 103 7.60 -5.06 3.77
CA ILE A 103 8.85 -5.63 3.25
C ILE A 103 9.02 -5.37 1.75
N SER A 104 10.27 -5.44 1.29
CA SER A 104 10.60 -5.43 -0.14
C SER A 104 9.86 -6.51 -0.93
N ALA A 105 9.77 -6.30 -2.24
CA ALA A 105 9.13 -7.20 -3.18
C ALA A 105 9.77 -8.62 -3.05
N PRO A 106 8.99 -9.65 -2.64
CA PRO A 106 9.55 -10.92 -2.19
C PRO A 106 9.90 -11.89 -3.32
N TYR A 107 9.50 -11.57 -4.55
CA TYR A 107 9.58 -12.46 -5.71
C TYR A 107 10.92 -12.37 -6.47
N ALA A 108 11.16 -13.34 -7.35
CA ALA A 108 12.41 -13.48 -8.07
C ALA A 108 12.74 -12.22 -8.90
N ASN A 109 14.01 -11.84 -8.80
CA ASN A 109 14.57 -10.62 -9.37
C ASN A 109 15.67 -10.95 -10.40
N ARG A 110 16.20 -9.93 -11.07
CA ARG A 110 17.28 -10.06 -12.05
C ARG A 110 18.64 -10.19 -11.36
N ASP A 111 19.24 -11.37 -11.42
CA ASP A 111 20.57 -11.65 -10.83
C ASP A 111 21.75 -11.44 -11.79
N GLU A 112 21.56 -11.08 -13.07
CA GLU A 112 22.72 -10.64 -13.86
C GLU A 112 23.21 -9.25 -13.40
N PRO A 113 24.52 -9.03 -13.26
CA PRO A 113 25.04 -7.73 -12.81
C PRO A 113 24.65 -6.62 -13.79
N ILE A 114 24.12 -5.53 -13.25
CA ILE A 114 23.72 -4.35 -14.02
C ILE A 114 24.92 -3.39 -14.06
N ILE A 115 25.37 -3.03 -15.26
CA ILE A 115 26.64 -2.31 -15.47
C ILE A 115 26.39 -0.89 -15.94
N ASP A 116 26.79 0.09 -15.14
CA ASP A 116 26.79 1.51 -15.51
C ASP A 116 28.20 2.00 -15.86
N TYR A 117 28.37 2.35 -17.13
CA TYR A 117 29.61 2.87 -17.70
C TYR A 117 29.80 4.34 -17.31
N GLN A 118 30.89 4.62 -16.60
CA GLN A 118 31.19 5.94 -16.07
C GLN A 118 31.97 6.77 -17.09
N ALA A 119 31.78 8.09 -17.11
CA ALA A 119 32.42 9.00 -18.07
C ALA A 119 33.97 8.98 -18.05
N GLY A 120 34.59 8.47 -16.97
CA GLY A 120 36.03 8.23 -16.86
C GLY A 120 36.51 6.85 -17.37
N GLY A 121 35.63 6.03 -17.99
CA GLY A 121 35.95 4.68 -18.45
C GLY A 121 35.87 3.59 -17.38
N GLY A 122 35.47 3.92 -16.15
CA GLY A 122 35.17 2.95 -15.10
C GLY A 122 33.80 2.30 -15.27
N GLN A 123 33.53 1.24 -14.51
CA GLN A 123 32.23 0.58 -14.42
C GLN A 123 31.73 0.64 -12.97
N MET A 124 30.43 0.84 -12.79
CA MET A 124 29.72 0.58 -11.54
C MET A 124 28.86 -0.67 -11.73
N VAL A 125 28.93 -1.58 -10.75
CA VAL A 125 28.09 -2.79 -10.70
C VAL A 125 26.92 -2.52 -9.76
N TRP A 126 25.73 -2.87 -10.19
CA TRP A 126 24.52 -2.90 -9.37
C TRP A 126 23.93 -4.31 -9.34
N SER A 127 23.25 -4.61 -8.24
CA SER A 127 22.42 -5.80 -8.04
C SER A 127 20.95 -5.39 -7.89
N SER A 128 20.03 -6.35 -7.95
CA SER A 128 18.58 -6.12 -7.81
C SER A 128 18.10 -6.23 -6.35
N TYR A 129 18.97 -5.96 -5.38
CA TYR A 129 18.77 -6.16 -3.93
C TYR A 129 17.49 -5.54 -3.34
N HIS A 130 16.94 -4.53 -4.02
CA HIS A 130 15.75 -3.77 -3.61
C HIS A 130 14.43 -4.46 -3.99
N GLY A 131 14.46 -5.46 -4.90
CA GLY A 131 13.29 -6.24 -5.31
C GLY A 131 12.53 -5.70 -6.53
N TYR A 132 12.96 -4.58 -7.13
CA TYR A 132 12.23 -3.89 -8.22
C TYR A 132 12.71 -4.20 -9.64
N HIS A 133 13.45 -5.28 -9.84
CA HIS A 133 13.80 -5.80 -11.16
C HIS A 133 13.25 -7.21 -11.34
N VAL A 134 11.93 -7.32 -11.45
CA VAL A 134 11.20 -8.60 -11.53
C VAL A 134 11.72 -9.48 -12.67
N SER A 135 11.91 -10.76 -12.36
CA SER A 135 12.20 -11.82 -13.35
C SER A 135 11.12 -12.91 -13.37
N ASN A 136 10.58 -13.33 -12.22
CA ASN A 136 9.45 -14.26 -12.12
C ASN A 136 8.64 -13.97 -10.83
N TYR A 137 7.34 -13.70 -10.95
CA TYR A 137 6.48 -13.39 -9.79
C TYR A 137 6.18 -14.61 -8.90
N TYR A 138 6.23 -15.83 -9.43
CA TYR A 138 5.74 -17.04 -8.74
C TYR A 138 6.84 -17.82 -7.98
N ARG A 139 8.06 -17.27 -7.93
CA ARG A 139 9.19 -17.75 -7.13
C ARG A 139 9.63 -16.62 -6.19
N THR A 140 10.18 -16.93 -5.01
CA THR A 140 10.84 -15.92 -4.17
C THR A 140 12.14 -15.40 -4.80
N ASN A 141 12.63 -14.25 -4.32
CA ASN A 141 14.03 -13.91 -4.50
C ASN A 141 14.88 -14.92 -3.72
N ALA A 142 15.73 -15.69 -4.42
CA ALA A 142 16.55 -16.73 -3.80
C ALA A 142 17.56 -16.17 -2.78
N HIS A 143 17.91 -14.88 -2.86
CA HIS A 143 18.73 -14.17 -1.86
C HIS A 143 17.97 -13.81 -0.56
N PHE A 144 16.65 -14.01 -0.49
CA PHE A 144 15.85 -13.77 0.72
C PHE A 144 15.36 -15.06 1.41
N GLY A 145 15.53 -16.22 0.77
CA GLY A 145 14.98 -17.51 1.20
C GLY A 145 13.95 -18.07 0.24
N ASP A 146 13.45 -19.27 0.52
CA ASP A 146 12.54 -19.98 -0.37
C ASP A 146 11.04 -19.69 -0.07
N MET A 147 10.13 -20.25 -0.87
CA MET A 147 8.69 -20.02 -0.72
C MET A 147 8.14 -20.49 0.64
N LYS A 148 8.74 -21.53 1.24
CA LYS A 148 8.41 -21.99 2.59
C LYS A 148 8.88 -20.97 3.61
N ASP A 149 10.10 -20.46 3.47
CA ASP A 149 10.69 -19.49 4.40
C ASP A 149 9.91 -18.18 4.42
N PHE A 150 9.42 -17.72 3.25
CA PHE A 150 8.46 -16.63 3.17
C PHE A 150 7.17 -16.92 3.98
N THR A 151 6.56 -18.11 3.80
CA THR A 151 5.34 -18.46 4.54
C THR A 151 5.58 -18.64 6.04
N ASP A 152 6.73 -19.16 6.45
CA ASP A 152 7.12 -19.27 7.86
C ASP A 152 7.35 -17.88 8.49
N MET A 153 7.91 -16.93 7.74
CA MET A 153 8.01 -15.52 8.17
C MET A 153 6.64 -14.88 8.34
N VAL A 154 5.72 -15.03 7.39
CA VAL A 154 4.32 -14.55 7.51
C VAL A 154 3.65 -15.18 8.74
N ASN A 155 3.74 -16.50 8.90
CA ASN A 155 3.17 -17.21 10.04
C ASN A 155 3.77 -16.75 11.38
N ALA A 156 5.08 -16.54 11.46
CA ALA A 156 5.77 -16.08 12.66
C ALA A 156 5.35 -14.65 13.05
N LEU A 157 5.25 -13.74 12.08
CA LEU A 157 4.76 -12.38 12.28
C LEU A 157 3.29 -12.40 12.73
N HIS A 158 2.43 -13.19 12.08
CA HIS A 158 1.01 -13.35 12.43
C HIS A 158 0.81 -13.92 13.84
N ASN A 159 1.62 -14.88 14.28
CA ASN A 159 1.57 -15.43 15.64
C ASN A 159 1.82 -14.36 16.72
N GLU A 160 2.67 -13.37 16.43
CA GLU A 160 2.88 -12.19 17.27
C GLU A 160 1.94 -11.02 16.92
N GLY A 161 0.93 -11.22 16.08
CA GLY A 161 -0.04 -10.18 15.70
C GLY A 161 0.58 -9.02 14.92
N ILE A 162 1.63 -9.27 14.16
CA ILE A 162 2.26 -8.32 13.23
C ILE A 162 1.83 -8.71 11.81
N LYS A 163 1.27 -7.74 11.08
CA LYS A 163 0.79 -7.89 9.70
C LYS A 163 1.94 -7.84 8.69
N VAL A 164 1.71 -8.39 7.50
CA VAL A 164 2.69 -8.35 6.39
C VAL A 164 2.12 -7.61 5.18
N VAL A 165 2.74 -6.49 4.84
CA VAL A 165 2.59 -5.81 3.55
C VAL A 165 3.82 -6.11 2.71
N ILE A 166 3.63 -6.38 1.42
CA ILE A 166 4.73 -6.48 0.45
C ILE A 166 4.71 -5.28 -0.51
N ASP A 167 5.88 -4.85 -0.96
CA ASP A 167 5.96 -4.14 -2.24
C ASP A 167 5.49 -5.04 -3.38
N PHE A 168 4.79 -4.45 -4.35
CA PHE A 168 4.40 -5.11 -5.57
C PHE A 168 4.55 -4.16 -6.76
N VAL A 169 5.40 -4.56 -7.70
CA VAL A 169 5.68 -3.88 -8.95
C VAL A 169 4.77 -4.46 -10.02
N SER A 170 3.73 -3.71 -10.38
CA SER A 170 2.86 -4.00 -11.52
C SER A 170 3.15 -3.09 -12.73
N ASN A 171 4.13 -2.18 -12.63
CA ASN A 171 4.48 -1.26 -13.72
C ASN A 171 5.47 -1.84 -14.73
N HIS A 172 6.50 -2.56 -14.28
CA HIS A 172 7.62 -2.98 -15.14
C HIS A 172 8.21 -4.33 -14.68
N SER A 173 8.95 -5.01 -15.56
CA SER A 173 9.75 -6.18 -15.16
C SER A 173 11.13 -5.76 -14.63
N SER A 174 12.13 -5.64 -15.49
CA SER A 174 13.51 -5.27 -15.13
C SER A 174 14.18 -4.44 -16.22
N ARG A 175 15.38 -3.92 -15.93
CA ARG A 175 16.18 -3.11 -16.87
C ARG A 175 16.45 -3.85 -18.17
N TRP A 176 16.03 -3.26 -19.28
CA TRP A 176 16.10 -3.84 -20.63
C TRP A 176 16.92 -3.03 -21.63
N GLN A 177 17.26 -1.78 -21.30
CA GLN A 177 18.22 -0.97 -22.03
C GLN A 177 19.25 -0.37 -21.07
N ASN A 178 20.44 -0.09 -21.60
CA ASN A 178 21.52 0.52 -20.84
C ASN A 178 21.65 2.02 -21.15
N PRO A 179 21.09 2.93 -20.33
CA PRO A 179 21.16 4.37 -20.58
C PRO A 179 22.61 4.92 -20.58
N THR A 180 23.56 4.24 -19.91
CA THR A 180 24.99 4.62 -19.93
C THR A 180 25.76 4.13 -21.16
N ASN A 181 25.20 3.17 -21.91
CA ASN A 181 25.80 2.54 -23.09
C ASN A 181 24.86 2.67 -24.30
N SER A 182 24.46 3.91 -24.62
CA SER A 182 23.67 4.26 -25.81
C SER A 182 22.34 3.49 -25.97
N PHE A 183 21.69 3.14 -24.85
CA PHE A 183 20.47 2.33 -24.81
C PHE A 183 20.61 0.95 -25.47
N ALA A 184 21.81 0.37 -25.42
CA ALA A 184 22.05 -1.02 -25.82
C ALA A 184 21.15 -1.98 -25.03
N ALA A 185 20.59 -2.99 -25.70
CA ALA A 185 19.67 -3.94 -25.09
C ALA A 185 20.35 -4.80 -24.01
N GLU A 186 19.65 -4.99 -22.90
CA GLU A 186 19.97 -5.89 -21.79
C GLU A 186 18.90 -7.01 -21.71
N ASN A 187 18.48 -7.41 -20.50
CA ASN A 187 17.58 -8.54 -20.28
C ASN A 187 16.09 -8.13 -20.36
N GLY A 188 15.51 -7.62 -19.27
CA GLY A 188 14.09 -7.22 -19.20
C GLY A 188 13.06 -8.35 -19.35
N LYS A 189 13.50 -9.62 -19.47
CA LYS A 189 12.62 -10.77 -19.66
C LYS A 189 11.77 -11.05 -18.42
N LEU A 190 10.61 -11.65 -18.67
CA LEU A 190 9.69 -12.13 -17.66
C LEU A 190 9.43 -13.63 -17.86
N PHE A 191 9.48 -14.37 -16.77
CA PHE A 191 9.33 -15.83 -16.74
C PHE A 191 8.21 -16.25 -15.78
N GLU A 192 7.70 -17.47 -15.96
CA GLU A 192 6.81 -18.15 -15.01
C GLU A 192 7.20 -19.65 -14.85
N PRO A 193 6.76 -20.35 -13.79
CA PRO A 193 7.01 -21.78 -13.59
C PRO A 193 6.47 -22.69 -14.70
N ASP A 194 6.89 -23.95 -14.71
CA ASP A 194 6.18 -24.99 -15.46
C ASP A 194 4.72 -25.14 -14.96
N ARG A 195 3.79 -25.21 -15.91
CA ARG A 195 2.37 -25.52 -15.70
C ARG A 195 2.08 -26.98 -16.09
N ASP A 196 1.16 -27.60 -15.37
CA ASP A 196 0.76 -28.99 -15.59
C ASP A 196 -0.25 -29.16 -16.76
N GLY A 197 -0.75 -30.38 -16.96
CA GLY A 197 -1.75 -30.67 -18.00
C GLY A 197 -3.14 -30.04 -17.80
N ASN A 198 -3.39 -29.37 -16.66
CA ASN A 198 -4.59 -28.59 -16.37
C ASN A 198 -4.35 -27.07 -16.50
N GLY A 199 -3.08 -26.63 -16.46
CA GLY A 199 -2.66 -25.22 -16.47
C GLY A 199 -2.20 -24.70 -15.10
N ASP A 200 -2.15 -25.55 -14.08
CA ASP A 200 -1.75 -25.19 -12.71
C ASP A 200 -0.22 -25.22 -12.57
N PHE A 201 0.38 -24.23 -11.90
CA PHE A 201 1.82 -24.22 -11.61
C PHE A 201 2.25 -25.37 -10.69
N VAL A 202 3.37 -26.02 -11.01
CA VAL A 202 3.89 -27.14 -10.21
C VAL A 202 5.01 -26.70 -9.28
N PHE A 203 4.80 -26.93 -7.98
CA PHE A 203 5.74 -26.61 -6.91
C PHE A 203 6.15 -27.84 -6.10
N ASP A 204 7.34 -27.81 -5.49
CA ASP A 204 7.88 -28.86 -4.62
C ASP A 204 7.35 -28.77 -3.17
N GLY A 205 7.93 -29.57 -2.27
CA GLY A 205 7.55 -29.60 -0.86
C GLY A 205 7.87 -28.33 -0.06
N ASN A 206 8.71 -27.45 -0.61
CA ASN A 206 9.00 -26.12 -0.07
C ASN A 206 8.26 -25.00 -0.84
N GLY A 207 7.48 -25.33 -1.88
CA GLY A 207 6.79 -24.34 -2.70
C GLY A 207 7.64 -23.74 -3.82
N ASN A 208 8.78 -24.35 -4.17
CA ASN A 208 9.66 -23.89 -5.25
C ASN A 208 9.25 -24.51 -6.60
N PRO A 209 9.33 -23.77 -7.73
CA PRO A 209 9.02 -24.30 -9.06
C PRO A 209 9.81 -25.55 -9.46
N VAL A 210 9.11 -26.53 -10.01
CA VAL A 210 9.67 -27.81 -10.47
C VAL A 210 9.90 -27.79 -11.99
N ASP A 211 11.03 -28.33 -12.45
CA ASP A 211 11.24 -28.71 -13.86
C ASP A 211 10.37 -29.96 -14.13
N LEU A 212 9.21 -29.74 -14.74
CA LEU A 212 8.22 -30.77 -15.09
C LEU A 212 8.48 -31.32 -16.50
N ASN A 213 8.95 -30.47 -17.41
CA ASN A 213 9.13 -30.78 -18.82
C ASN A 213 10.47 -31.52 -19.13
N SER A 214 11.44 -31.44 -18.21
CA SER A 214 12.79 -32.01 -18.25
C SER A 214 13.76 -31.39 -19.27
N ASP A 215 13.64 -30.08 -19.57
CA ASP A 215 14.61 -29.33 -20.38
C ASP A 215 15.82 -28.80 -19.59
N GLY A 216 15.77 -28.82 -18.26
CA GLY A 216 16.80 -28.30 -17.35
C GLY A 216 16.49 -26.92 -16.75
N SER A 217 15.30 -26.36 -17.02
CA SER A 217 14.76 -25.15 -16.42
C SER A 217 13.46 -25.44 -15.66
N SER A 218 13.24 -24.72 -14.56
CA SER A 218 11.90 -24.61 -13.95
C SER A 218 11.24 -23.25 -14.20
N ASP A 219 11.75 -22.51 -15.20
CA ASP A 219 11.24 -21.22 -15.67
C ASP A 219 11.02 -21.24 -17.19
N ASN A 220 9.82 -20.88 -17.63
CA ASN A 220 9.44 -20.65 -19.02
C ASN A 220 9.52 -19.15 -19.35
N LEU A 221 10.07 -18.79 -20.51
CA LEU A 221 10.08 -17.40 -20.98
C LEU A 221 8.68 -17.01 -21.49
N ILE A 222 8.04 -16.06 -20.80
CA ILE A 222 6.68 -15.60 -21.13
C ILE A 222 6.69 -14.32 -21.95
N ALA A 223 7.59 -13.38 -21.67
CA ALA A 223 7.70 -12.15 -22.47
C ALA A 223 9.12 -11.60 -22.52
N ASP A 224 9.47 -10.95 -23.63
CA ASP A 224 10.70 -10.17 -23.73
C ASP A 224 10.48 -8.81 -24.44
N PRO A 225 11.11 -7.72 -23.97
CA PRO A 225 10.95 -6.38 -24.52
C PRO A 225 11.64 -6.20 -25.88
N ASN A 226 12.48 -7.15 -26.31
CA ASN A 226 13.00 -7.20 -27.68
C ASN A 226 11.93 -7.70 -28.68
N GLY A 227 10.95 -8.50 -28.22
CA GLY A 227 9.79 -8.97 -28.98
C GLY A 227 9.99 -10.31 -29.70
N THR A 228 10.89 -11.16 -29.23
CA THR A 228 10.97 -12.54 -29.74
C THR A 228 9.85 -13.43 -29.19
N THR A 229 9.32 -13.08 -28.01
CA THR A 229 8.27 -13.80 -27.26
C THR A 229 7.20 -12.80 -26.84
N ASN A 230 5.93 -13.12 -27.10
CA ASN A 230 4.76 -12.28 -26.81
C ASN A 230 4.95 -10.76 -27.11
N PRO A 231 5.21 -10.41 -28.39
CA PRO A 231 5.41 -9.01 -28.79
C PRO A 231 4.16 -8.18 -28.52
N GLY A 232 4.32 -7.12 -27.72
CA GLY A 232 3.23 -6.25 -27.27
C GLY A 232 3.01 -6.22 -25.76
N TRP A 233 3.56 -7.18 -25.00
CA TRP A 233 3.49 -7.20 -23.52
C TRP A 233 4.17 -6.01 -22.83
N PHE A 234 5.11 -5.37 -23.52
CA PHE A 234 5.83 -4.20 -23.04
C PHE A 234 5.66 -3.03 -24.01
N HIS A 235 5.51 -1.82 -23.46
CA HIS A 235 5.60 -0.57 -24.20
C HIS A 235 7.02 -0.41 -24.79
N ARG A 236 7.09 0.17 -25.98
CA ARG A 236 8.34 0.33 -26.77
C ARG A 236 8.48 1.75 -27.31
N ILE A 237 8.03 2.70 -26.50
CA ILE A 237 7.98 4.11 -26.84
C ILE A 237 9.29 4.80 -26.41
N GLY A 238 10.08 4.13 -25.55
CA GLY A 238 11.42 4.50 -25.11
C GLY A 238 11.38 5.40 -23.88
N ASP A 239 12.50 5.38 -23.14
CA ASP A 239 12.69 6.03 -21.84
C ASP A 239 12.01 7.40 -21.69
N ARG A 240 11.33 7.58 -20.55
CA ARG A 240 10.65 8.82 -20.18
C ARG A 240 11.61 10.01 -20.11
N GLY A 241 12.79 9.84 -19.53
CA GLY A 241 13.78 10.89 -19.32
C GLY A 241 13.20 12.15 -18.67
N SER A 242 13.13 13.23 -19.44
CA SER A 242 12.58 14.53 -19.03
C SER A 242 11.10 14.76 -19.41
N ASP A 243 10.44 13.80 -20.07
CA ASP A 243 9.00 13.86 -20.33
C ASP A 243 8.24 13.82 -18.99
N SER A 244 7.54 14.90 -18.68
CA SER A 244 6.76 15.09 -17.45
C SER A 244 5.25 15.13 -17.73
N SER A 245 4.84 14.81 -18.95
CA SER A 245 3.44 14.68 -19.34
C SER A 245 2.80 13.43 -18.74
N ARG A 246 1.48 13.44 -18.59
CA ARG A 246 0.68 12.28 -18.13
C ARG A 246 0.94 11.02 -18.97
N PHE A 247 1.17 11.21 -20.27
CA PHE A 247 1.52 10.13 -21.18
C PHE A 247 2.94 9.62 -20.95
N GLY A 248 3.90 10.55 -20.82
CA GLY A 248 5.29 10.20 -20.49
C GLY A 248 5.43 9.41 -19.19
N TYR A 249 4.62 9.72 -18.18
CA TYR A 249 4.58 8.90 -16.97
C TYR A 249 4.03 7.49 -17.22
N ARG A 250 2.99 7.31 -18.05
CA ARG A 250 2.20 6.06 -18.13
C ARG A 250 2.49 5.12 -19.31
N TYR A 251 3.30 5.55 -20.27
CA TYR A 251 3.50 4.84 -21.54
C TYR A 251 4.97 4.86 -22.04
N ARG A 252 5.90 5.22 -21.15
CA ARG A 252 7.34 5.30 -21.43
C ARG A 252 8.13 4.71 -20.28
N ASP A 253 9.19 4.01 -20.64
CA ASP A 253 10.08 3.29 -19.74
C ASP A 253 10.54 4.19 -18.58
N LEU A 254 10.20 3.80 -17.35
CA LEU A 254 10.76 4.40 -16.14
C LEU A 254 12.21 3.95 -16.00
N GLY A 255 13.17 4.80 -16.38
CA GLY A 255 14.60 4.52 -16.19
C GLY A 255 15.10 3.27 -16.94
N SER A 256 14.58 3.05 -18.15
CA SER A 256 14.93 1.91 -19.02
C SER A 256 14.56 0.53 -18.45
N LEU A 257 13.59 0.50 -17.53
CA LEU A 257 12.87 -0.70 -17.06
C LEU A 257 11.77 -1.06 -18.07
N ALA A 258 11.59 -2.35 -18.38
CA ALA A 258 10.62 -2.77 -19.39
C ALA A 258 9.17 -2.59 -18.88
N ASP A 259 8.52 -1.55 -19.38
CA ASP A 259 7.22 -1.01 -18.96
C ASP A 259 6.07 -1.85 -19.52
N PHE A 260 5.16 -2.31 -18.66
CA PHE A 260 4.07 -3.22 -19.05
C PHE A 260 2.96 -2.52 -19.83
N THR A 261 2.50 -3.16 -20.90
CA THR A 261 1.31 -2.71 -21.64
C THR A 261 0.05 -3.14 -20.87
N HIS A 262 -0.40 -2.32 -19.92
CA HIS A 262 -1.64 -2.57 -19.14
C HIS A 262 -2.89 -2.63 -20.03
N GLU A 263 -2.84 -2.06 -21.23
CA GLU A 263 -3.86 -2.10 -22.26
C GLU A 263 -3.96 -3.46 -23.00
N LEU A 264 -3.15 -4.46 -22.64
CA LEU A 264 -3.19 -5.82 -23.20
C LEU A 264 -3.81 -6.81 -22.19
N PRO A 265 -4.92 -7.52 -22.51
CA PRO A 265 -5.64 -8.33 -21.53
C PRO A 265 -4.82 -9.51 -20.98
N GLU A 266 -3.88 -10.05 -21.77
CA GLU A 266 -2.95 -11.09 -21.32
C GLU A 266 -2.01 -10.58 -20.20
N VAL A 267 -1.58 -9.31 -20.25
CA VAL A 267 -0.76 -8.68 -19.20
C VAL A 267 -1.59 -8.42 -17.95
N VAL A 268 -2.83 -7.95 -18.11
CA VAL A 268 -3.76 -7.74 -16.98
C VAL A 268 -4.00 -9.05 -16.25
N ALA A 269 -4.39 -10.11 -16.96
CA ALA A 269 -4.66 -11.43 -16.38
C ALA A 269 -3.43 -12.02 -15.66
N TYR A 270 -2.25 -11.90 -16.27
CA TYR A 270 -1.00 -12.38 -15.67
C TYR A 270 -0.64 -11.64 -14.39
N LEU A 271 -0.79 -10.31 -14.35
CA LEU A 271 -0.53 -9.52 -13.15
C LEU A 271 -1.55 -9.82 -12.04
N GLU A 272 -2.83 -10.03 -12.39
CA GLU A 272 -3.89 -10.42 -11.45
C GLU A 272 -3.65 -11.83 -10.85
N GLU A 273 -3.23 -12.81 -11.67
CA GLU A 273 -2.80 -14.14 -11.20
C GLU A 273 -1.58 -14.03 -10.28
N ALA A 274 -0.57 -13.23 -10.66
CA ALA A 274 0.63 -13.00 -9.87
C ALA A 274 0.32 -12.36 -8.50
N ALA A 275 -0.52 -11.33 -8.45
CA ALA A 275 -0.90 -10.71 -7.20
C ALA A 275 -1.71 -11.66 -6.32
N THR A 276 -2.72 -12.33 -6.87
CA THR A 276 -3.58 -13.24 -6.09
C THR A 276 -2.85 -14.49 -5.60
N PHE A 277 -1.80 -14.94 -6.29
CA PHE A 277 -0.85 -15.94 -5.78
C PHE A 277 -0.15 -15.49 -4.48
N TRP A 278 0.34 -14.24 -4.42
CA TRP A 278 0.95 -13.69 -3.19
C TRP A 278 -0.09 -13.47 -2.08
N LYS A 279 -1.31 -13.03 -2.42
CA LYS A 279 -2.43 -12.96 -1.48
C LYS A 279 -2.68 -14.30 -0.77
N ALA A 280 -2.66 -15.39 -1.54
CA ALA A 280 -2.86 -16.75 -1.03
C ALA A 280 -1.75 -17.24 -0.09
N LYS A 281 -0.61 -16.52 0.02
CA LYS A 281 0.45 -16.79 1.02
C LYS A 281 0.19 -16.14 2.39
N GLY A 282 -0.91 -15.38 2.55
CA GLY A 282 -1.35 -14.83 3.84
C GLY A 282 -0.94 -13.38 4.13
N ILE A 283 -0.52 -12.60 3.13
CA ILE A 283 -0.24 -11.17 3.30
C ILE A 283 -1.52 -10.36 3.60
N ASP A 284 -1.36 -9.28 4.37
CA ASP A 284 -2.45 -8.39 4.82
C ASP A 284 -2.59 -7.12 3.95
N GLY A 285 -1.69 -6.90 2.99
CA GLY A 285 -1.78 -5.80 2.03
C GLY A 285 -0.61 -5.65 1.06
N TYR A 286 -0.69 -4.62 0.22
CA TYR A 286 0.27 -4.28 -0.83
C TYR A 286 0.64 -2.79 -0.77
N ARG A 287 1.95 -2.48 -0.92
CA ARG A 287 2.41 -1.20 -1.47
C ARG A 287 2.56 -1.36 -2.98
N HIS A 288 1.73 -0.65 -3.73
CA HIS A 288 1.77 -0.61 -5.19
C HIS A 288 2.88 0.34 -5.63
N ASP A 289 3.93 -0.22 -6.23
CA ASP A 289 5.04 0.57 -6.75
C ASP A 289 4.59 1.49 -7.90
N ALA A 290 5.23 2.65 -8.04
CA ALA A 290 5.11 3.54 -9.19
C ALA A 290 3.66 3.84 -9.67
N THR A 291 2.66 3.97 -8.79
CA THR A 291 1.25 4.20 -9.22
C THR A 291 1.02 5.45 -10.08
N LEU A 292 1.89 6.46 -10.00
CA LEU A 292 1.91 7.61 -10.92
C LEU A 292 2.15 7.20 -12.39
N HIS A 293 2.84 6.09 -12.60
CA HIS A 293 3.17 5.50 -13.90
C HIS A 293 2.12 4.48 -14.38
N MET A 294 1.16 4.07 -13.54
CA MET A 294 0.10 3.15 -13.97
C MET A 294 -1.12 3.87 -14.52
N ASN A 295 -1.81 3.25 -15.48
CA ASN A 295 -3.11 3.74 -15.92
C ASN A 295 -4.17 3.45 -14.82
N PRO A 296 -5.03 4.43 -14.42
CA PRO A 296 -6.02 4.22 -13.35
C PRO A 296 -7.09 3.17 -13.66
N ALA A 297 -7.37 2.88 -14.93
CA ALA A 297 -8.35 1.88 -15.31
C ALA A 297 -7.87 0.46 -14.97
N PHE A 298 -6.61 0.16 -15.29
CA PHE A 298 -5.91 -1.04 -14.82
C PHE A 298 -5.82 -1.06 -13.30
N ALA A 299 -5.32 0.01 -12.66
CA ALA A 299 -5.13 0.03 -11.21
C ALA A 299 -6.42 -0.23 -10.40
N LYS A 300 -7.58 0.27 -10.89
CA LYS A 300 -8.90 -0.03 -10.31
C LYS A 300 -9.29 -1.51 -10.47
N GLY A 301 -9.10 -2.09 -11.66
CA GLY A 301 -9.45 -3.48 -11.95
C GLY A 301 -8.56 -4.48 -11.22
N PHE A 302 -7.25 -4.23 -11.25
CA PHE A 302 -6.24 -4.96 -10.49
C PHE A 302 -6.56 -4.99 -9.00
N ARG A 303 -7.06 -3.88 -8.43
CA ARG A 303 -7.57 -3.85 -7.06
C ARG A 303 -8.82 -4.71 -6.86
N ASP A 304 -9.85 -4.59 -7.71
CA ASP A 304 -11.07 -5.42 -7.59
C ASP A 304 -10.78 -6.91 -7.69
N ALA A 305 -9.89 -7.32 -8.60
CA ALA A 305 -9.45 -8.71 -8.75
C ALA A 305 -8.78 -9.23 -7.46
N ILE A 306 -7.85 -8.45 -6.89
CA ILE A 306 -7.19 -8.78 -5.62
C ILE A 306 -8.22 -8.88 -4.49
N ASP A 307 -9.06 -7.87 -4.25
CA ASP A 307 -10.00 -7.87 -3.13
C ASP A 307 -11.13 -8.92 -3.29
N SER A 308 -11.48 -9.27 -4.53
CA SER A 308 -12.49 -10.29 -4.86
C SER A 308 -11.99 -11.73 -4.78
N ALA A 309 -10.68 -11.96 -4.90
CA ALA A 309 -10.09 -13.28 -4.72
C ALA A 309 -10.35 -13.85 -3.30
N PRO A 310 -10.23 -15.17 -3.08
CA PRO A 310 -10.37 -15.78 -1.75
C PRO A 310 -9.56 -15.06 -0.65
N GLY A 311 -10.08 -15.10 0.57
CA GLY A 311 -9.56 -14.33 1.73
C GLY A 311 -10.31 -13.02 2.01
N GLY A 312 -11.04 -12.46 1.04
CA GLY A 312 -11.69 -11.14 1.17
C GLY A 312 -10.69 -9.99 1.00
N ALA A 313 -11.09 -8.75 1.27
CA ALA A 313 -10.24 -7.60 0.97
C ALA A 313 -8.92 -7.57 1.77
N VAL A 314 -7.95 -6.74 1.34
CA VAL A 314 -6.67 -6.45 2.03
C VAL A 314 -6.37 -4.94 2.01
N THR A 315 -5.24 -4.49 2.58
CA THR A 315 -4.85 -3.06 2.48
C THR A 315 -4.21 -2.76 1.12
N HIS A 316 -4.61 -1.66 0.48
CA HIS A 316 -3.96 -1.13 -0.73
C HIS A 316 -3.50 0.31 -0.48
N PHE A 317 -2.20 0.55 -0.58
CA PHE A 317 -1.65 1.90 -0.74
C PHE A 317 -0.57 1.93 -1.83
N GLY A 318 -0.28 3.10 -2.40
CA GLY A 318 0.54 3.23 -3.59
C GLY A 318 1.49 4.42 -3.56
N GLU A 319 2.57 4.31 -4.32
CA GLU A 319 3.50 5.41 -4.52
C GLU A 319 3.09 6.31 -5.68
N PHE A 320 2.60 7.51 -5.36
CA PHE A 320 2.28 8.53 -6.34
C PHE A 320 3.22 9.72 -6.10
N PHE A 321 4.49 9.61 -6.53
CA PHE A 321 5.62 10.49 -6.17
C PHE A 321 5.52 11.90 -6.81
N ILE A 322 4.54 12.70 -6.36
CA ILE A 322 4.46 14.16 -6.55
C ILE A 322 3.87 14.82 -5.31
N GLY A 323 3.75 16.14 -5.33
CA GLY A 323 3.10 16.96 -4.31
C GLY A 323 2.96 18.39 -4.79
N LYS A 324 2.37 19.29 -3.99
CA LYS A 324 2.23 20.70 -4.41
C LYS A 324 3.61 21.35 -4.61
N PRO A 325 3.79 22.22 -5.61
CA PRO A 325 2.81 22.72 -6.58
C PRO A 325 2.88 22.03 -7.97
N ASP A 326 3.08 20.70 -8.04
CA ASP A 326 3.10 19.99 -9.33
C ASP A 326 1.73 20.13 -10.06
N PRO A 327 1.70 20.45 -11.37
CA PRO A 327 0.45 20.63 -12.13
C PRO A 327 -0.44 19.37 -12.22
N LYS A 328 0.11 18.19 -11.91
CA LYS A 328 -0.62 16.91 -11.83
C LYS A 328 -1.22 16.64 -10.44
N TYR A 329 -1.17 17.58 -9.48
CA TYR A 329 -1.68 17.35 -8.12
C TYR A 329 -3.13 16.86 -8.07
N ALA A 330 -4.01 17.38 -8.93
CA ALA A 330 -5.39 16.91 -9.02
C ALA A 330 -5.52 15.41 -9.40
N GLU A 331 -4.49 14.81 -10.00
CA GLU A 331 -4.43 13.35 -10.19
C GLU A 331 -3.95 12.61 -8.94
N TYR A 332 -2.99 13.16 -8.19
CA TYR A 332 -2.60 12.60 -6.88
C TYR A 332 -3.82 12.58 -5.94
N GLU A 333 -4.53 13.70 -5.86
CA GLU A 333 -5.77 13.90 -5.09
C GLU A 333 -6.86 12.89 -5.48
N SER A 334 -7.14 12.73 -6.78
CA SER A 334 -8.21 11.86 -7.29
C SER A 334 -7.81 10.40 -7.55
N PHE A 335 -6.55 9.99 -7.35
CA PHE A 335 -6.14 8.61 -7.59
C PHE A 335 -6.81 7.60 -6.62
N PRO A 336 -6.88 7.86 -5.30
CA PRO A 336 -7.61 7.00 -4.37
C PRO A 336 -9.11 6.90 -4.69
N ASP A 337 -9.76 8.00 -5.06
CA ASP A 337 -11.21 7.98 -5.38
C ASP A 337 -11.52 7.26 -6.71
N ARG A 338 -10.60 7.27 -7.67
CA ARG A 338 -10.75 6.54 -8.95
C ARG A 338 -10.46 5.04 -8.83
N THR A 339 -9.46 4.66 -8.02
CA THR A 339 -8.90 3.30 -8.01
C THR A 339 -9.16 2.51 -6.74
N GLY A 340 -9.50 3.20 -5.65
CA GLY A 340 -9.50 2.67 -4.29
C GLY A 340 -8.10 2.48 -3.68
N ILE A 341 -6.99 2.77 -4.38
CA ILE A 341 -5.64 2.62 -3.83
C ILE A 341 -5.24 3.92 -3.13
N ASN A 342 -5.04 3.87 -1.80
CA ASN A 342 -4.66 5.05 -1.01
C ASN A 342 -3.23 5.52 -1.32
N ASN A 343 -2.90 6.78 -1.05
CA ASN A 343 -1.56 7.30 -1.31
C ASN A 343 -0.60 7.12 -0.11
N LEU A 344 0.68 6.90 -0.42
CA LEU A 344 1.78 7.41 0.41
C LEU A 344 1.67 8.94 0.49
N ASP A 345 1.69 9.49 1.71
CA ASP A 345 1.37 10.90 1.96
C ASP A 345 2.59 11.80 1.75
N PHE A 346 2.96 12.01 0.48
CA PHE A 346 4.06 12.87 0.09
C PHE A 346 3.87 14.32 0.54
N GLU A 347 2.63 14.82 0.66
CA GLU A 347 2.37 16.16 1.22
C GLU A 347 2.69 16.20 2.72
N TYR A 348 2.36 15.15 3.49
CA TYR A 348 2.77 15.00 4.89
C TYR A 348 4.29 15.00 5.02
N PHE A 349 4.96 14.11 4.27
CA PHE A 349 6.43 13.98 4.26
C PHE A 349 7.10 15.32 3.91
N ARG A 350 6.70 15.97 2.81
CA ARG A 350 7.27 17.25 2.35
C ARG A 350 7.05 18.35 3.39
N THR A 351 5.82 18.50 3.90
CA THR A 351 5.51 19.55 4.90
C THR A 351 6.28 19.34 6.19
N LEU A 352 6.29 18.12 6.75
CA LEU A 352 6.95 17.84 8.02
C LEU A 352 8.49 17.97 7.89
N THR A 353 9.05 17.54 6.76
CA THR A 353 10.48 17.73 6.44
C THR A 353 10.85 19.20 6.27
N ASN A 354 9.96 20.04 5.75
CA ASN A 354 10.19 21.49 5.66
C ASN A 354 10.01 22.22 7.01
N VAL A 355 9.17 21.72 7.91
CA VAL A 355 8.84 22.38 9.19
C VAL A 355 9.75 21.94 10.34
N ILE A 356 10.16 20.67 10.39
CA ILE A 356 10.98 20.08 11.47
C ILE A 356 12.37 19.65 10.98
N GLY A 357 12.51 19.31 9.69
CA GLY A 357 13.80 19.06 9.04
C GLY A 357 14.52 20.37 8.71
N ASN A 358 14.39 20.84 7.46
CA ASN A 358 15.18 21.97 6.95
C ASN A 358 14.76 23.36 7.46
N GLY A 359 13.59 23.47 8.10
CA GLY A 359 13.10 24.71 8.71
C GLY A 359 12.66 25.82 7.73
N SER A 360 12.54 25.53 6.43
CA SER A 360 12.07 26.48 5.41
C SER A 360 10.59 26.86 5.55
N GLN A 361 9.80 26.01 6.21
CA GLN A 361 8.42 26.25 6.61
C GLN A 361 8.31 26.29 8.15
N ASN A 362 7.13 26.63 8.66
CA ASN A 362 6.87 26.87 10.09
C ASN A 362 5.62 26.13 10.60
N MET A 363 5.37 26.14 11.92
CA MET A 363 4.25 25.38 12.51
C MET A 363 2.86 25.86 12.06
N GLN A 364 2.72 27.07 11.52
CA GLN A 364 1.48 27.53 10.87
C GLN A 364 1.31 26.94 9.45
N ASP A 365 2.39 26.59 8.76
CA ASP A 365 2.32 25.85 7.49
C ASP A 365 1.85 24.41 7.74
N LEU A 366 2.38 23.76 8.80
CA LEU A 366 1.90 22.44 9.24
C LEU A 366 0.42 22.49 9.70
N ALA A 367 0.00 23.56 10.37
CA ALA A 367 -1.42 23.79 10.69
C ALA A 367 -2.29 23.93 9.43
N SER A 368 -1.78 24.63 8.41
CA SER A 368 -2.46 24.83 7.12
C SER A 368 -2.54 23.53 6.30
N PHE A 369 -1.52 22.68 6.39
CA PHE A 369 -1.49 21.35 5.77
C PHE A 369 -2.61 20.43 6.25
N TYR A 370 -2.89 20.38 7.55
CA TYR A 370 -4.05 19.64 8.08
C TYR A 370 -5.39 20.25 7.62
N GLN A 371 -5.43 21.55 7.35
CA GLN A 371 -6.64 22.21 6.85
C GLN A 371 -6.88 21.92 5.36
N TYR A 372 -5.86 21.93 4.49
CA TYR A 372 -6.09 21.59 3.08
C TYR A 372 -6.22 20.08 2.86
N THR A 373 -5.35 19.23 3.41
CA THR A 373 -5.47 17.77 3.18
C THR A 373 -6.76 17.16 3.77
N GLY A 374 -7.33 17.75 4.82
CA GLY A 374 -8.66 17.39 5.33
C GLY A 374 -9.85 17.87 4.49
N ASN A 375 -9.62 18.61 3.39
CA ASN A 375 -10.60 18.88 2.33
C ASN A 375 -10.28 18.09 1.05
N ASP A 376 -8.99 18.05 0.67
CA ASP A 376 -8.50 17.42 -0.55
C ASP A 376 -8.59 15.88 -0.51
N TYR A 377 -8.50 15.24 0.67
CA TYR A 377 -8.52 13.78 0.81
C TYR A 377 -9.85 13.28 1.38
N ALA A 378 -10.64 12.54 0.58
CA ALA A 378 -11.90 11.93 1.03
C ALA A 378 -11.74 10.97 2.23
N TYR A 379 -10.58 10.32 2.35
CA TYR A 379 -10.27 9.33 3.38
C TYR A 379 -8.93 9.61 4.09
N GLU A 380 -8.74 10.81 4.65
CA GLU A 380 -7.46 11.27 5.28
C GLU A 380 -6.83 10.31 6.32
N ASN A 381 -7.62 9.41 6.92
CA ASN A 381 -7.12 8.42 7.90
C ASN A 381 -6.52 7.15 7.25
N GLN A 382 -6.69 6.94 5.95
CA GLN A 382 -6.17 5.78 5.21
C GLN A 382 -4.86 6.06 4.44
N THR A 383 -4.40 7.32 4.35
CA THR A 383 -3.10 7.64 3.74
C THR A 383 -1.95 7.16 4.61
N VAL A 384 -0.83 6.72 4.00
CA VAL A 384 0.34 6.23 4.75
C VAL A 384 1.36 7.36 4.93
N THR A 385 1.54 7.83 6.17
CA THR A 385 2.38 8.98 6.52
C THR A 385 3.80 8.54 6.91
N PHE A 386 4.82 9.29 6.50
CA PHE A 386 6.23 8.96 6.74
C PHE A 386 7.10 10.23 6.86
N ILE A 387 8.35 10.07 7.31
CA ILE A 387 9.36 11.14 7.45
C ILE A 387 10.63 10.89 6.63
N ASP A 388 10.91 9.62 6.35
CA ASP A 388 11.82 9.13 5.32
C ASP A 388 11.29 7.77 4.81
N ASN A 389 11.75 7.36 3.63
CA ASN A 389 11.51 6.06 3.00
C ASN A 389 12.78 5.65 2.22
N HIS A 390 12.68 4.64 1.35
CA HIS A 390 13.84 4.15 0.59
C HIS A 390 14.30 5.04 -0.57
N ASP A 391 13.54 6.07 -0.99
CA ASP A 391 13.82 6.89 -2.19
C ASP A 391 14.03 8.38 -1.88
N VAL A 392 14.04 8.73 -0.59
CA VAL A 392 14.37 10.07 -0.10
C VAL A 392 15.57 9.99 0.85
N PRO A 393 16.37 11.06 1.00
CA PRO A 393 17.42 11.08 2.01
C PRO A 393 16.83 10.87 3.41
N ARG A 394 17.53 10.09 4.25
CA ARG A 394 17.19 9.91 5.68
C ARG A 394 16.93 11.26 6.35
N PHE A 395 15.99 11.32 7.28
CA PHE A 395 15.62 12.59 7.96
C PHE A 395 16.85 13.30 8.55
N LEU A 396 17.79 12.55 9.13
CA LEU A 396 19.02 13.09 9.72
C LEU A 396 20.01 13.71 8.71
N ARG A 397 19.85 13.45 7.40
CA ARG A 397 20.59 14.16 6.33
C ARG A 397 19.97 15.51 6.00
N VAL A 398 18.68 15.70 6.30
CA VAL A 398 18.01 17.01 6.21
C VAL A 398 18.25 17.83 7.47
N ASN A 399 18.20 17.20 8.65
CA ASN A 399 18.49 17.83 9.94
C ASN A 399 19.13 16.81 10.90
N SER A 400 20.43 16.95 11.16
CA SER A 400 21.23 16.00 11.95
C SER A 400 20.96 16.04 13.46
N ASP A 401 20.04 16.89 13.93
CA ASP A 401 19.59 16.88 15.32
C ASP A 401 18.60 15.73 15.58
N GLN A 402 19.06 14.74 16.36
CA GLN A 402 18.24 13.62 16.83
C GLN A 402 16.99 14.06 17.60
N ARG A 403 17.00 15.23 18.27
CA ARG A 403 15.83 15.73 18.98
C ARG A 403 14.74 16.22 18.03
N SER A 404 15.11 16.81 16.89
CA SER A 404 14.18 17.16 15.81
C SER A 404 13.57 15.90 15.17
N LEU A 405 14.35 14.84 15.00
CA LEU A 405 13.83 13.53 14.56
C LEU A 405 12.85 12.94 15.60
N ASP A 406 13.18 12.97 16.90
CA ASP A 406 12.26 12.51 17.94
C ASP A 406 10.91 13.26 17.91
N VAL A 407 10.94 14.57 17.65
CA VAL A 407 9.74 15.42 17.49
C VAL A 407 8.95 15.03 16.22
N ALA A 408 9.63 14.79 15.11
CA ALA A 408 9.01 14.37 13.86
C ALA A 408 8.33 12.98 14.01
N LEU A 409 8.98 12.02 14.68
CA LEU A 409 8.38 10.72 15.02
C LEU A 409 7.12 10.88 15.87
N ALA A 410 7.16 11.72 16.92
CA ALA A 410 6.01 11.93 17.81
C ALA A 410 4.82 12.59 17.10
N LEU A 411 5.07 13.48 16.13
CA LEU A 411 4.05 14.00 15.22
C LEU A 411 3.48 12.89 14.34
N THR A 412 4.31 12.14 13.60
CA THR A 412 3.85 11.07 12.68
C THR A 412 2.99 10.02 13.40
N LEU A 413 3.43 9.56 14.57
CA LEU A 413 2.71 8.57 15.37
C LEU A 413 1.34 9.06 15.89
N THR A 414 1.10 10.37 15.97
CA THR A 414 -0.17 10.96 16.45
C THR A 414 -1.00 11.67 15.38
N SER A 415 -0.47 11.86 14.17
CA SER A 415 -1.16 12.49 13.03
C SER A 415 -2.23 11.59 12.42
N ARG A 416 -3.13 12.17 11.61
CA ARG A 416 -4.07 11.37 10.79
C ARG A 416 -3.31 10.56 9.72
N GLY A 417 -3.87 9.43 9.33
CA GLY A 417 -3.22 8.44 8.47
C GLY A 417 -2.54 7.32 9.26
N ILE A 418 -1.97 6.37 8.53
CA ILE A 418 -1.24 5.20 9.05
C ILE A 418 0.25 5.55 9.10
N PRO A 419 0.91 5.58 10.27
CA PRO A 419 2.32 5.93 10.38
C PRO A 419 3.21 4.79 9.89
N ASN A 420 4.08 5.10 8.94
CA ASN A 420 5.20 4.28 8.47
C ASN A 420 6.54 4.81 9.00
N ILE A 421 7.40 3.88 9.43
CA ILE A 421 8.74 4.15 9.95
C ILE A 421 9.74 3.34 9.15
N TYR A 422 10.68 4.01 8.48
CA TYR A 422 11.72 3.33 7.71
C TYR A 422 12.81 2.74 8.61
N TYR A 423 13.28 1.52 8.31
CA TYR A 423 14.08 0.72 9.23
C TYR A 423 15.34 1.44 9.75
N GLY A 424 15.62 1.35 11.06
CA GLY A 424 16.79 1.98 11.68
C GLY A 424 16.66 3.49 11.94
N THR A 425 15.57 4.15 11.55
CA THR A 425 15.31 5.54 11.93
C THR A 425 15.22 5.68 13.47
N GLU A 426 14.76 4.65 14.17
CA GLU A 426 14.80 4.52 15.64
C GLU A 426 16.19 4.27 16.24
N GLN A 427 17.15 3.79 15.43
CA GLN A 427 18.57 3.69 15.78
C GLN A 427 19.34 4.98 15.45
N TYR A 428 18.65 6.03 14.98
CA TYR A 428 19.22 7.27 14.46
C TYR A 428 20.16 7.05 13.26
N VAL A 429 19.80 6.14 12.36
CA VAL A 429 20.49 5.94 11.08
C VAL A 429 20.51 7.25 10.29
N ASN A 430 21.72 7.75 10.01
CA ASN A 430 21.95 8.93 9.18
C ASN A 430 22.28 8.56 7.72
N GLY A 431 22.38 7.27 7.38
CA GLY A 431 22.93 6.86 6.08
C GLY A 431 24.43 7.12 5.93
N HIS A 432 25.03 6.62 4.86
CA HIS A 432 26.45 6.82 4.53
C HIS A 432 26.69 8.16 3.82
N ASP A 433 25.82 8.54 2.88
CA ASP A 433 25.80 9.85 2.22
C ASP A 433 24.38 10.47 2.17
N GLY A 434 24.18 11.49 1.34
CA GLY A 434 22.91 12.22 1.20
C GLY A 434 21.97 11.73 0.08
N SER A 435 22.26 10.58 -0.54
CA SER A 435 21.41 9.94 -1.56
C SER A 435 20.45 8.92 -0.94
N GLU A 436 19.47 8.47 -1.73
CA GLU A 436 18.62 7.30 -1.42
C GLU A 436 19.48 6.07 -1.04
N ASN A 437 20.51 5.76 -1.85
CA ASN A 437 21.36 4.59 -1.68
C ASN A 437 22.23 4.71 -0.42
N GLY A 438 22.71 5.91 -0.11
CA GLY A 438 23.34 6.22 1.18
C GLY A 438 22.41 5.96 2.37
N GLY A 439 21.10 6.12 2.21
CA GLY A 439 20.09 5.79 3.22
C GLY A 439 19.76 4.30 3.39
N ARG A 440 20.11 3.46 2.40
CA ARG A 440 19.83 2.00 2.34
C ARG A 440 20.93 1.18 3.04
N VAL A 441 21.33 1.59 4.25
CA VAL A 441 22.43 0.99 5.08
C VAL A 441 22.15 -0.45 5.52
N PHE A 442 23.18 -1.26 5.79
CA PHE A 442 22.97 -2.61 6.33
C PHE A 442 22.83 -2.58 7.86
N MET A 443 21.61 -2.73 8.37
CA MET A 443 21.27 -2.49 9.78
C MET A 443 22.02 -3.41 10.77
N GLN A 444 22.48 -4.58 10.30
CA GLN A 444 23.30 -5.53 11.07
C GLN A 444 24.73 -5.04 11.35
N THR A 445 25.32 -4.23 10.48
CA THR A 445 26.69 -3.71 10.64
C THR A 445 26.70 -2.24 11.06
N ASP A 446 25.74 -1.44 10.58
CA ASP A 446 25.61 -0.02 10.93
C ASP A 446 24.88 0.25 12.27
N THR A 447 24.20 -0.75 12.87
CA THR A 447 23.43 -0.55 14.12
C THR A 447 23.63 -1.67 15.16
N SER A 448 22.88 -1.61 16.27
CA SER A 448 22.91 -2.61 17.35
C SER A 448 21.53 -3.12 17.79
N PHE A 449 20.46 -2.79 17.06
CA PHE A 449 19.06 -3.09 17.45
C PHE A 449 18.76 -2.69 18.91
N SER A 450 19.23 -1.52 19.33
CA SER A 450 19.13 -1.03 20.70
C SER A 450 17.70 -0.64 21.06
N GLN A 451 17.06 -1.43 21.92
CA GLN A 451 15.73 -1.17 22.47
C GLN A 451 15.72 -0.05 23.54
N THR A 452 16.80 0.75 23.64
CA THR A 452 16.99 1.78 24.68
C THR A 452 17.06 3.20 24.16
N THR A 453 17.11 3.40 22.83
CA THR A 453 17.10 4.73 22.23
C THR A 453 15.81 5.48 22.57
N LYS A 454 15.84 6.81 22.51
CA LYS A 454 14.66 7.62 22.82
C LYS A 454 13.59 7.47 21.74
N ALA A 455 13.98 7.46 20.47
CA ALA A 455 13.11 7.16 19.34
C ALA A 455 12.38 5.80 19.50
N TYR A 456 13.08 4.71 19.83
CA TYR A 456 12.47 3.39 20.06
C TYR A 456 11.36 3.43 21.12
N LYS A 457 11.60 4.14 22.24
CA LYS A 457 10.61 4.30 23.31
C LYS A 457 9.44 5.21 22.93
N ILE A 458 9.65 6.22 22.09
CA ILE A 458 8.58 7.09 21.57
C ILE A 458 7.63 6.26 20.70
N ILE A 459 8.18 5.41 19.83
CA ILE A 459 7.42 4.48 19.00
C ILE A 459 6.62 3.50 19.88
N GLN A 460 7.28 2.87 20.86
CA GLN A 460 6.63 1.98 21.83
C GLN A 460 5.44 2.64 22.56
N LYS A 461 5.61 3.87 23.06
CA LYS A 461 4.58 4.58 23.83
C LYS A 461 3.42 5.05 22.95
N LEU A 462 3.70 5.59 21.76
CA LEU A 462 2.67 6.17 20.90
C LEU A 462 1.97 5.12 20.02
N SER A 463 2.62 4.01 19.66
CA SER A 463 1.94 2.85 19.08
C SER A 463 0.91 2.28 20.06
N ALA A 464 1.31 2.05 21.32
CA ALA A 464 0.40 1.60 22.36
C ALA A 464 -0.80 2.56 22.53
N LEU A 465 -0.57 3.87 22.49
CA LEU A 465 -1.64 4.87 22.51
C LEU A 465 -2.56 4.78 21.27
N ARG A 466 -2.01 4.60 20.07
CA ARG A 466 -2.76 4.53 18.80
C ARG A 466 -3.65 3.29 18.71
N GLN A 467 -3.20 2.16 19.23
CA GLN A 467 -4.01 0.95 19.34
C GLN A 467 -5.19 1.14 20.33
N GLN A 468 -4.93 1.83 21.46
CA GLN A 468 -5.90 2.04 22.54
C GLN A 468 -6.95 3.10 22.20
N ASN A 469 -6.52 4.34 21.88
CA ASN A 469 -7.42 5.48 21.71
C ASN A 469 -7.78 5.67 20.23
N ASP A 470 -9.01 5.28 19.88
CA ASP A 470 -9.62 5.37 18.54
C ASP A 470 -9.50 6.77 17.91
N ALA A 471 -9.33 7.83 18.70
CA ALA A 471 -9.14 9.19 18.18
C ALA A 471 -7.88 9.33 17.33
N LEU A 472 -6.80 8.55 17.57
CA LEU A 472 -5.62 8.59 16.68
C LEU A 472 -5.85 7.86 15.36
N ALA A 473 -6.71 6.85 15.34
CA ALA A 473 -6.98 6.03 14.16
C ALA A 473 -8.08 6.60 13.25
N TYR A 474 -9.15 7.14 13.85
CA TYR A 474 -10.38 7.54 13.14
C TYR A 474 -10.77 9.01 13.39
N GLY A 475 -10.02 9.73 14.23
CA GLY A 475 -10.40 11.05 14.70
C GLY A 475 -10.05 12.16 13.72
N GLN A 476 -10.98 13.11 13.56
CA GLN A 476 -10.73 14.35 12.82
C GLN A 476 -9.62 15.17 13.48
N THR A 477 -8.83 15.86 12.66
CA THR A 477 -7.80 16.79 13.14
C THR A 477 -8.38 18.19 13.38
N SER A 478 -7.98 18.86 14.47
CA SER A 478 -8.41 20.23 14.78
C SER A 478 -7.25 21.03 15.38
N ILE A 479 -6.94 22.19 14.80
CA ILE A 479 -5.89 23.07 15.30
C ILE A 479 -6.46 23.91 16.45
N LEU A 480 -5.90 23.75 17.66
CA LEU A 480 -6.32 24.49 18.85
C LEU A 480 -5.49 25.77 19.06
N TYR A 481 -4.21 25.74 18.66
CA TYR A 481 -3.29 26.87 18.71
C TYR A 481 -2.14 26.67 17.73
N SER A 482 -1.65 27.75 17.12
CA SER A 482 -0.45 27.73 16.28
C SER A 482 0.31 29.06 16.33
N SER A 483 1.64 28.99 16.37
CA SER A 483 2.57 30.10 16.10
C SER A 483 3.63 29.61 15.10
N ALA A 484 4.69 30.40 14.84
CA ALA A 484 5.78 29.95 13.97
C ALA A 484 6.50 28.68 14.49
N ASP A 485 6.59 28.50 15.81
CA ASP A 485 7.36 27.43 16.45
C ASP A 485 6.51 26.47 17.31
N VAL A 486 5.24 26.79 17.58
CA VAL A 486 4.36 25.95 18.38
C VAL A 486 3.16 25.51 17.57
N LEU A 487 2.82 24.23 17.66
CA LEU A 487 1.54 23.67 17.22
C LEU A 487 0.86 22.98 18.40
N VAL A 488 -0.43 23.26 18.62
CA VAL A 488 -1.29 22.44 19.46
C VAL A 488 -2.47 21.99 18.62
N MET A 489 -2.55 20.68 18.39
CA MET A 489 -3.62 20.04 17.65
C MET A 489 -4.36 19.05 18.54
N SER A 490 -5.59 18.72 18.14
CA SER A 490 -6.34 17.62 18.72
C SER A 490 -6.80 16.67 17.65
N ARG A 491 -6.76 15.38 17.99
CA ARG A 491 -7.41 14.29 17.26
C ARG A 491 -8.62 13.87 18.07
N LYS A 492 -9.80 13.76 17.44
CA LYS A 492 -11.05 13.49 18.17
C LYS A 492 -11.99 12.54 17.42
N PHE A 493 -12.42 11.47 18.10
CA PHE A 493 -13.43 10.53 17.63
C PHE A 493 -14.54 10.40 18.69
N TYR A 494 -15.69 11.03 18.43
CA TYR A 494 -16.75 11.21 19.43
C TYR A 494 -16.19 11.83 20.72
N ASP A 495 -16.40 11.21 21.89
CA ASP A 495 -15.89 11.73 23.17
C ASP A 495 -14.43 11.32 23.46
N LYS A 496 -13.84 10.42 22.65
CA LYS A 496 -12.41 10.10 22.72
C LYS A 496 -11.61 11.24 22.08
N GLN A 497 -10.59 11.72 22.79
CA GLN A 497 -9.81 12.88 22.39
C GLN A 497 -8.34 12.72 22.81
N VAL A 498 -7.43 13.00 21.88
CA VAL A 498 -6.01 13.23 22.19
C VAL A 498 -5.67 14.68 21.86
N ILE A 499 -4.88 15.34 22.72
CA ILE A 499 -4.28 16.64 22.46
C ILE A 499 -2.76 16.45 22.38
N ILE A 500 -2.18 17.03 21.33
CA ILE A 500 -0.75 16.98 21.02
C ILE A 500 -0.25 18.41 20.96
N ALA A 501 0.68 18.76 21.86
CA ALA A 501 1.30 20.08 21.92
C ALA A 501 2.80 19.95 21.67
N VAL A 502 3.29 20.63 20.64
CA VAL A 502 4.68 20.57 20.15
C VAL A 502 5.24 21.97 20.07
N ASN A 503 6.39 22.19 20.70
CA ASN A 503 7.33 23.24 20.32
C ASN A 503 8.42 22.60 19.45
N ARG A 504 8.72 23.17 18.27
CA ARG A 504 9.86 22.71 17.44
C ARG A 504 11.17 23.42 17.76
N SER A 505 11.13 24.53 18.50
CA SER A 505 12.26 25.44 18.66
C SER A 505 13.34 24.84 19.57
N PRO A 506 14.59 24.66 19.11
CA PRO A 506 15.71 24.28 19.99
C PRO A 506 16.20 25.46 20.85
N TYR A 507 15.75 26.69 20.56
CA TYR A 507 16.25 27.91 21.20
C TYR A 507 15.25 28.53 22.18
N ASN A 508 13.97 28.56 21.81
CA ASN A 508 12.94 29.27 22.56
C ASN A 508 12.01 28.31 23.32
N SER A 509 11.53 28.75 24.48
CA SER A 509 10.38 28.15 25.15
C SER A 509 9.17 29.10 25.09
N TYR A 510 7.96 28.55 25.15
CA TYR A 510 6.72 29.29 24.90
C TYR A 510 5.66 29.00 25.96
N THR A 511 4.79 29.96 26.22
CA THR A 511 3.59 29.74 27.05
C THR A 511 2.37 29.69 26.15
N VAL A 512 1.65 28.57 26.18
CA VAL A 512 0.38 28.38 25.46
C VAL A 512 -0.75 28.89 26.35
N PRO A 513 -1.69 29.71 25.84
CA PRO A 513 -2.86 30.15 26.61
C PRO A 513 -3.76 28.96 26.98
N ALA A 514 -4.76 29.19 27.84
CA ALA A 514 -5.78 28.18 28.10
C ALA A 514 -6.59 27.90 26.82
N LEU A 515 -6.83 26.63 26.49
CA LEU A 515 -7.47 26.18 25.25
C LEU A 515 -8.80 25.49 25.54
N SER A 516 -9.78 25.61 24.64
CA SER A 516 -11.06 24.89 24.80
C SER A 516 -10.90 23.40 24.49
N THR A 517 -11.54 22.53 25.27
CA THR A 517 -11.47 21.07 25.09
C THR A 517 -12.78 20.38 25.52
N SER A 518 -13.03 19.18 24.97
CA SER A 518 -14.12 18.29 25.39
C SER A 518 -13.67 17.21 26.38
N MET A 519 -12.37 17.17 26.72
CA MET A 519 -11.85 16.31 27.79
C MET A 519 -12.56 16.62 29.12
N ALA A 520 -12.79 15.59 29.94
CA ALA A 520 -13.41 15.74 31.25
C ALA A 520 -12.54 16.58 32.21
N THR A 521 -13.15 17.16 33.25
CA THR A 521 -12.40 17.88 34.29
C THR A 521 -11.54 16.89 35.09
N GLY A 522 -10.23 17.14 35.15
CA GLY A 522 -9.24 16.23 35.73
C GLY A 522 -7.80 16.60 35.36
N GLY A 523 -6.84 15.89 35.94
CA GLY A 523 -5.42 15.98 35.58
C GLY A 523 -5.04 14.90 34.56
N TYR A 524 -4.28 15.28 33.55
CA TYR A 524 -3.82 14.40 32.47
C TYR A 524 -2.30 14.44 32.38
N SER A 525 -1.64 13.30 32.54
CA SER A 525 -0.19 13.17 32.40
C SER A 525 0.21 12.92 30.95
N ASP A 526 1.39 13.43 30.58
CA ASP A 526 2.02 13.14 29.30
C ASP A 526 2.24 11.63 29.09
N VAL A 527 1.73 11.10 27.98
CA VAL A 527 1.86 9.68 27.59
C VAL A 527 3.30 9.33 27.22
N LEU A 528 4.11 10.31 26.78
CA LEU A 528 5.55 10.12 26.58
C LEU A 528 6.35 10.01 27.89
N THR A 529 5.69 10.22 29.04
CA THR A 529 6.26 10.21 30.40
C THR A 529 7.54 11.02 30.51
N GLY A 530 7.59 12.19 29.86
CA GLY A 530 8.73 13.10 29.90
C GLY A 530 9.92 12.72 29.01
N GLU A 531 9.87 11.66 28.19
CA GLU A 531 10.92 11.38 27.19
C GLU A 531 11.11 12.58 26.24
N LEU A 532 10.01 13.24 25.86
CA LEU A 532 10.01 14.52 25.14
C LEU A 532 9.82 15.77 26.02
N GLY A 533 10.18 15.68 27.30
CA GLY A 533 10.12 16.79 28.26
C GLY A 533 8.71 17.14 28.75
N GLY A 534 7.68 16.50 28.18
CA GLY A 534 6.28 16.74 28.51
C GLY A 534 5.92 16.54 29.99
N SER A 535 4.85 17.20 30.39
CA SER A 535 4.40 17.39 31.76
C SER A 535 2.91 17.05 31.92
N SER A 536 2.37 17.17 33.13
CA SER A 536 0.93 16.95 33.38
C SER A 536 0.16 18.26 33.32
N VAL A 537 -0.98 18.26 32.64
CA VAL A 537 -1.88 19.41 32.47
C VAL A 537 -3.20 19.16 33.21
N ASN A 538 -3.90 20.22 33.61
CA ASN A 538 -5.24 20.13 34.19
C ASN A 538 -6.29 20.64 33.19
N VAL A 539 -7.43 19.96 33.15
CA VAL A 539 -8.64 20.43 32.48
C VAL A 539 -9.66 20.81 33.55
N SER A 540 -10.29 21.98 33.40
CA SER A 540 -11.35 22.45 34.29
C SER A 540 -12.32 23.36 33.53
N GLY A 541 -13.63 23.19 33.73
CA GLY A 541 -14.63 24.07 33.12
C GLY A 541 -14.66 24.06 31.58
N GLY A 542 -14.25 22.96 30.94
CA GLY A 542 -14.12 22.85 29.48
C GLY A 542 -12.86 23.51 28.92
N GLN A 543 -11.92 23.94 29.77
CA GLN A 543 -10.64 24.51 29.37
C GLN A 543 -9.47 23.64 29.83
N LEU A 544 -8.58 23.33 28.88
CA LEU A 544 -7.20 22.93 29.14
C LEU A 544 -6.48 24.15 29.72
N ALA A 545 -5.89 24.02 30.91
CA ALA A 545 -5.17 25.11 31.57
C ALA A 545 -3.99 25.60 30.71
N SER A 546 -3.59 26.87 30.88
CA SER A 546 -2.38 27.41 30.24
C SER A 546 -1.14 26.66 30.74
N PHE A 547 -0.23 26.33 29.81
CA PHE A 547 0.97 25.53 30.07
C PHE A 547 2.20 26.13 29.39
N HIS A 548 3.38 25.71 29.85
CA HIS A 548 4.67 26.06 29.25
C HIS A 548 5.14 24.89 28.36
N LEU A 549 5.85 25.21 27.28
CA LEU A 549 6.57 24.28 26.42
C LEU A 549 8.03 24.71 26.37
N GLY A 550 8.92 23.88 26.93
CA GLY A 550 10.37 23.99 26.81
C GLY A 550 10.86 23.79 25.38
N GLN A 551 12.18 23.92 25.19
CA GLN A 551 12.85 23.72 23.90
C GLN A 551 12.59 22.31 23.38
N GLN A 552 12.11 22.21 22.13
CA GLN A 552 11.73 20.94 21.48
C GLN A 552 10.88 20.02 22.36
N GLU A 553 9.95 20.59 23.14
CA GLU A 553 9.06 19.82 24.02
C GLU A 553 7.83 19.30 23.27
N VAL A 554 7.49 18.03 23.50
CA VAL A 554 6.23 17.42 23.06
C VAL A 554 5.48 16.88 24.27
N ASN A 555 4.20 17.23 24.35
CA ASN A 555 3.24 16.67 25.29
C ASN A 555 2.16 15.94 24.50
N VAL A 556 1.80 14.73 24.94
CA VAL A 556 0.65 13.99 24.42
C VAL A 556 -0.28 13.64 25.56
N TRP A 557 -1.49 14.21 25.57
CA TRP A 557 -2.50 13.97 26.61
C TRP A 557 -3.71 13.24 26.03
N SER A 558 -4.07 12.11 26.63
CA SER A 558 -5.13 11.21 26.15
C SER A 558 -6.35 11.22 27.09
N TYR A 559 -7.54 11.36 26.52
CA TYR A 559 -8.82 11.11 27.16
C TYR A 559 -9.54 10.00 26.37
N ASP A 560 -9.69 8.84 27.02
CA ASP A 560 -10.23 7.63 26.39
C ASP A 560 -11.45 7.07 27.17
N PRO A 561 -12.62 7.74 27.11
CA PRO A 561 -13.85 7.21 27.70
C PRO A 561 -14.37 5.99 26.92
N SER A 562 -15.22 5.20 27.58
CA SER A 562 -16.09 4.25 26.87
C SER A 562 -17.15 5.01 26.10
N LEU A 563 -17.34 4.66 24.81
CA LEU A 563 -18.38 5.24 23.95
C LEU A 563 -19.73 4.49 24.06
N GLY A 564 -19.86 3.55 25.00
CA GLY A 564 -21.06 2.73 25.20
C GLY A 564 -21.33 1.73 24.07
N SER A 565 -22.49 1.09 24.10
CA SER A 565 -22.89 0.03 23.15
C SER A 565 -23.56 0.52 21.86
N ALA A 566 -23.75 1.83 21.70
CA ALA A 566 -24.32 2.43 20.50
C ALA A 566 -23.28 2.40 19.35
N PRO A 567 -23.64 1.88 18.15
CA PRO A 567 -22.67 1.59 17.10
C PRO A 567 -22.11 2.86 16.46
N LYS A 568 -20.82 2.87 16.15
CA LYS A 568 -20.10 3.98 15.51
C LYS A 568 -19.11 3.39 14.51
N ILE A 569 -19.16 3.86 13.27
CA ILE A 569 -18.16 3.51 12.26
C ILE A 569 -16.99 4.49 12.42
N GLY A 570 -15.79 3.96 12.64
CA GLY A 570 -14.55 4.72 12.59
C GLY A 570 -13.93 4.71 11.20
N ASP A 571 -13.89 3.53 10.58
CA ASP A 571 -13.25 3.31 9.27
C ASP A 571 -13.81 2.04 8.61
N MET A 572 -13.49 1.82 7.33
CA MET A 572 -13.76 0.57 6.62
C MET A 572 -12.49 0.10 5.89
N GLN A 573 -12.23 -1.20 5.95
CA GLN A 573 -11.11 -1.87 5.27
C GLN A 573 -10.97 -1.51 3.79
N SER A 574 -12.10 -1.24 3.14
CA SER A 574 -12.16 -0.79 1.76
C SER A 574 -13.20 0.32 1.62
N THR A 575 -12.94 1.21 0.68
CA THR A 575 -13.84 2.23 0.16
C THR A 575 -14.62 1.78 -1.09
N VAL A 576 -14.27 0.62 -1.67
CA VAL A 576 -14.83 0.08 -2.93
C VAL A 576 -15.03 -1.45 -2.88
N GLY A 577 -15.95 -1.98 -3.68
CA GLY A 577 -16.09 -3.43 -3.91
C GLY A 577 -17.46 -3.83 -4.48
N ARG A 578 -17.61 -5.07 -4.94
CA ARG A 578 -18.84 -5.61 -5.52
C ARG A 578 -19.63 -6.49 -4.56
N ALA A 579 -20.91 -6.71 -4.91
CA ALA A 579 -21.78 -7.64 -4.20
C ALA A 579 -21.14 -9.04 -4.09
N GLY A 580 -21.12 -9.62 -2.89
CA GLY A 580 -20.49 -10.90 -2.61
C GLY A 580 -19.07 -10.83 -2.02
N ASN A 581 -18.33 -9.72 -2.16
CA ASN A 581 -17.06 -9.58 -1.43
C ASN A 581 -17.30 -9.55 0.09
N GLN A 582 -16.30 -9.98 0.86
CA GLN A 582 -16.26 -9.76 2.31
C GLN A 582 -15.34 -8.59 2.65
N ILE A 583 -15.86 -7.64 3.42
CA ILE A 583 -15.14 -6.45 3.91
C ILE A 583 -15.34 -6.29 5.42
N LYS A 584 -14.37 -5.68 6.10
CA LYS A 584 -14.41 -5.40 7.55
C LYS A 584 -14.67 -3.91 7.82
N ILE A 585 -15.65 -3.65 8.66
CA ILE A 585 -15.98 -2.32 9.23
C ILE A 585 -15.29 -2.22 10.59
N PHE A 586 -14.68 -1.08 10.89
CA PHE A 586 -14.01 -0.79 12.16
C PHE A 586 -14.74 0.32 12.94
N GLY A 587 -14.64 0.30 14.26
CA GLY A 587 -15.18 1.36 15.12
C GLY A 587 -15.43 0.93 16.56
N THR A 588 -16.63 1.21 17.08
CA THR A 588 -17.04 0.82 18.45
C THR A 588 -18.52 0.45 18.54
N GLY A 589 -18.85 -0.41 19.51
CA GLY A 589 -20.21 -0.90 19.74
C GLY A 589 -20.70 -1.87 18.65
N LEU A 590 -19.79 -2.48 17.88
CA LEU A 590 -20.12 -3.35 16.74
C LEU A 590 -20.44 -4.81 17.15
N ASP A 591 -20.49 -5.12 18.44
CA ASP A 591 -20.75 -6.46 18.98
C ASP A 591 -22.22 -6.90 18.86
N GLY A 592 -22.45 -8.23 18.90
CA GLY A 592 -23.79 -8.81 19.10
C GLY A 592 -24.76 -8.63 17.93
N ALA A 593 -26.06 -8.59 18.23
CA ALA A 593 -27.11 -8.53 17.21
C ALA A 593 -27.25 -7.12 16.62
N LEU A 594 -26.85 -6.96 15.36
CA LEU A 594 -26.94 -5.72 14.57
C LEU A 594 -27.39 -5.99 13.14
N GLN A 595 -27.70 -4.92 12.40
CA GLN A 595 -27.83 -4.92 10.94
C GLN A 595 -26.81 -3.93 10.37
N VAL A 596 -26.00 -4.35 9.39
CA VAL A 596 -25.29 -3.41 8.52
C VAL A 596 -26.15 -3.16 7.28
N LYS A 597 -26.18 -1.93 6.79
CA LYS A 597 -26.98 -1.53 5.62
C LYS A 597 -26.18 -0.71 4.63
N PHE A 598 -26.37 -1.02 3.36
CA PHE A 598 -25.95 -0.23 2.20
C PHE A 598 -27.20 0.49 1.70
N ASP A 599 -27.28 1.79 1.93
CA ASP A 599 -28.49 2.62 1.86
C ASP A 599 -29.64 2.05 2.72
N THR A 600 -30.50 1.21 2.12
CA THR A 600 -31.64 0.56 2.79
C THR A 600 -31.51 -0.97 2.86
N THR A 601 -30.63 -1.56 2.05
CA THR A 601 -30.48 -3.01 1.90
C THR A 601 -29.52 -3.56 2.96
N SER A 602 -29.93 -4.61 3.69
CA SER A 602 -29.07 -5.23 4.70
C SER A 602 -27.99 -6.12 4.08
N ALA A 603 -26.77 -5.95 4.57
CA ALA A 603 -25.63 -6.85 4.33
C ALA A 603 -25.72 -8.10 5.23
N THR A 604 -25.07 -9.19 4.82
CA THR A 604 -24.93 -10.39 5.66
C THR A 604 -23.77 -10.16 6.64
N VAL A 605 -24.05 -10.22 7.94
CA VAL A 605 -22.99 -10.17 8.97
C VAL A 605 -22.36 -11.56 9.09
N VAL A 606 -21.04 -11.64 8.90
CA VAL A 606 -20.27 -12.89 8.92
C VAL A 606 -19.71 -13.16 10.32
N ALA A 607 -19.08 -12.15 10.92
CA ALA A 607 -18.53 -12.18 12.28
C ALA A 607 -18.41 -10.75 12.82
N ASN A 608 -18.53 -10.56 14.13
CA ASN A 608 -18.36 -9.26 14.77
C ASN A 608 -17.93 -9.33 16.24
N ASP A 609 -17.28 -8.26 16.67
CA ASP A 609 -16.83 -7.98 18.03
C ASP A 609 -17.09 -6.49 18.36
N TYR A 610 -16.71 -5.99 19.54
CA TYR A 610 -17.00 -4.60 19.91
C TYR A 610 -16.34 -3.55 18.99
N HIS A 611 -15.19 -3.87 18.40
CA HIS A 611 -14.38 -3.01 17.54
C HIS A 611 -14.55 -3.26 16.03
N SER A 612 -15.00 -4.46 15.61
CA SER A 612 -15.10 -4.79 14.19
C SER A 612 -16.35 -5.59 13.80
N ALA A 613 -16.76 -5.46 12.54
CA ALA A 613 -17.77 -6.33 11.92
C ALA A 613 -17.38 -6.66 10.47
N THR A 614 -17.19 -7.95 10.17
CA THR A 614 -17.02 -8.45 8.80
C THR A 614 -18.40 -8.72 8.20
N VAL A 615 -18.64 -8.19 7.00
CA VAL A 615 -19.89 -8.35 6.26
C VAL A 615 -19.66 -8.77 4.82
N THR A 616 -20.61 -9.51 4.25
CA THR A 616 -20.72 -9.72 2.81
C THR A 616 -21.49 -8.56 2.19
N ILE A 617 -20.92 -7.89 1.19
CA ILE A 617 -21.57 -6.77 0.46
C ILE A 617 -22.86 -7.30 -0.20
N PRO A 618 -24.02 -6.67 0.03
CA PRO A 618 -25.30 -7.13 -0.52
C PRO A 618 -25.43 -6.80 -2.00
N ALA A 619 -26.32 -7.52 -2.70
CA ALA A 619 -26.73 -7.14 -4.05
C ALA A 619 -27.52 -5.81 -4.01
N VAL A 620 -26.88 -4.73 -4.46
CA VAL A 620 -27.44 -3.39 -4.64
C VAL A 620 -27.00 -2.83 -5.99
N SER A 621 -27.61 -1.72 -6.44
CA SER A 621 -27.14 -1.01 -7.63
C SER A 621 -25.75 -0.43 -7.41
N ALA A 622 -24.90 -0.48 -8.44
CA ALA A 622 -23.56 0.10 -8.41
C ALA A 622 -23.53 1.62 -8.22
N GLY A 623 -22.35 2.19 -8.02
CA GLY A 623 -22.15 3.59 -7.62
C GLY A 623 -22.20 3.81 -6.11
N PRO A 624 -22.13 5.07 -5.65
CA PRO A 624 -21.93 5.38 -4.24
C PRO A 624 -23.09 4.94 -3.34
N ARG A 625 -22.74 4.37 -2.18
CA ARG A 625 -23.66 3.91 -1.13
C ARG A 625 -23.31 4.49 0.23
N SER A 626 -24.34 4.73 1.02
CA SER A 626 -24.26 5.11 2.44
C SER A 626 -24.26 3.84 3.30
N VAL A 627 -23.11 3.50 3.88
CA VAL A 627 -22.98 2.38 4.82
C VAL A 627 -23.34 2.84 6.23
N THR A 628 -24.23 2.10 6.90
CA THR A 628 -24.63 2.36 8.30
C THR A 628 -24.77 1.06 9.10
N VAL A 629 -24.61 1.15 10.42
CA VAL A 629 -24.81 0.06 11.38
C VAL A 629 -25.99 0.39 12.28
N VAL A 630 -26.95 -0.53 12.41
CA VAL A 630 -28.15 -0.39 13.25
C VAL A 630 -28.14 -1.45 14.33
N LYS A 631 -28.15 -1.04 15.61
CA LYS A 631 -28.13 -1.92 16.78
C LYS A 631 -29.03 -1.36 17.87
N GLY A 632 -29.91 -2.20 18.43
CA GLY A 632 -30.85 -1.79 19.49
C GLY A 632 -31.82 -0.65 19.11
N GLY A 633 -32.03 -0.39 17.80
CA GLY A 633 -32.80 0.75 17.31
C GLY A 633 -32.00 2.05 17.13
N VAL A 634 -30.70 2.06 17.45
CA VAL A 634 -29.78 3.18 17.20
C VAL A 634 -29.01 2.93 15.91
N THR A 635 -28.93 3.95 15.05
CA THR A 635 -28.10 3.96 13.83
C THR A 635 -26.79 4.69 14.09
N SER A 636 -25.69 4.22 13.50
CA SER A 636 -24.38 4.87 13.52
C SER A 636 -24.34 6.15 12.67
N ASN A 637 -23.18 6.82 12.67
CA ASN A 637 -22.78 7.65 11.53
C ASN A 637 -22.75 6.84 10.22
N THR A 638 -22.83 7.55 9.10
CA THR A 638 -22.63 7.01 7.76
C THR A 638 -21.14 6.93 7.41
N PHE A 639 -20.78 5.97 6.58
CA PHE A 639 -19.50 5.91 5.84
C PHE A 639 -19.82 5.78 4.34
N ALA A 640 -19.00 6.36 3.46
CA ALA A 640 -19.20 6.31 2.01
C ALA A 640 -18.51 5.08 1.42
N PHE A 641 -19.17 4.38 0.48
CA PHE A 641 -18.62 3.18 -0.14
C PHE A 641 -19.07 3.06 -1.59
N GLU A 642 -18.16 2.87 -2.54
CA GLU A 642 -18.45 2.69 -3.95
C GLU A 642 -18.75 1.22 -4.26
N VAL A 643 -19.98 0.90 -4.67
CA VAL A 643 -20.31 -0.47 -5.07
C VAL A 643 -20.05 -0.65 -6.57
N LEU A 644 -19.20 -1.61 -6.92
CA LEU A 644 -18.91 -1.96 -8.32
C LEU A 644 -19.98 -2.90 -8.89
N SER A 645 -20.24 -2.78 -10.20
CA SER A 645 -21.29 -3.56 -10.86
C SER A 645 -20.95 -5.05 -11.03
N ASP A 646 -19.71 -5.36 -11.44
CA ASP A 646 -19.14 -6.71 -11.66
C ASP A 646 -17.60 -6.57 -11.84
N ASP A 647 -16.89 -7.64 -12.26
CA ASP A 647 -15.46 -7.59 -12.68
C ASP A 647 -15.18 -6.34 -13.55
N GLN A 648 -14.04 -5.70 -13.34
CA GLN A 648 -13.68 -4.42 -13.95
C GLN A 648 -12.77 -4.61 -15.18
N ASN A 649 -13.36 -4.47 -16.37
CA ASN A 649 -12.67 -4.47 -17.66
C ASN A 649 -12.18 -3.06 -18.05
N GLN A 650 -11.25 -3.00 -19.00
CA GLN A 650 -10.83 -1.73 -19.61
C GLN A 650 -11.52 -1.53 -20.97
N MET A 651 -12.01 -0.32 -21.24
CA MET A 651 -12.40 0.12 -22.58
C MET A 651 -11.52 1.29 -22.98
N ILE A 652 -10.84 1.17 -24.13
CA ILE A 652 -9.98 2.22 -24.68
C ILE A 652 -10.80 3.04 -25.67
N PHE A 653 -11.11 4.28 -25.31
CA PHE A 653 -11.90 5.18 -26.12
C PHE A 653 -11.00 6.01 -27.03
N HIS A 654 -11.23 5.98 -28.36
CA HIS A 654 -10.50 6.80 -29.33
C HIS A 654 -11.38 7.90 -29.93
N VAL A 655 -10.89 9.15 -29.95
CA VAL A 655 -11.62 10.30 -30.52
C VAL A 655 -10.72 11.28 -31.30
N VAL A 656 -11.19 11.71 -32.47
CA VAL A 656 -10.68 12.82 -33.27
C VAL A 656 -11.45 14.09 -32.91
N ALA A 657 -10.75 15.05 -32.31
CA ALA A 657 -11.32 16.30 -31.81
C ALA A 657 -10.28 17.44 -31.83
N TYR A 658 -10.71 18.62 -32.27
CA TYR A 658 -9.89 19.83 -32.33
C TYR A 658 -10.21 20.76 -31.15
N THR A 659 -9.32 20.82 -30.16
CA THR A 659 -9.45 21.68 -28.97
C THR A 659 -8.63 22.96 -29.07
N GLN A 660 -8.91 23.91 -28.16
CA GLN A 660 -8.13 25.12 -27.90
C GLN A 660 -7.18 24.94 -26.69
N PRO A 661 -6.13 25.77 -26.55
CA PRO A 661 -5.27 25.75 -25.37
C PRO A 661 -6.05 25.97 -24.07
N GLY A 662 -6.01 25.00 -23.16
CA GLY A 662 -6.74 25.01 -21.89
C GLY A 662 -8.06 24.21 -21.89
N GLU A 663 -8.48 23.69 -23.05
CA GLU A 663 -9.55 22.70 -23.14
C GLU A 663 -9.01 21.26 -22.99
N GLN A 664 -9.79 20.37 -22.37
CA GLN A 664 -9.48 18.95 -22.23
C GLN A 664 -10.70 18.07 -22.57
N LEU A 665 -10.44 16.90 -23.16
CA LEU A 665 -11.45 15.93 -23.55
C LEU A 665 -11.68 14.86 -22.48
N TYR A 666 -12.95 14.47 -22.32
CA TYR A 666 -13.41 13.45 -21.39
C TYR A 666 -14.54 12.63 -22.03
N VAL A 667 -14.91 11.52 -21.39
CA VAL A 667 -16.08 10.69 -21.76
C VAL A 667 -17.05 10.63 -20.58
N VAL A 668 -18.35 10.63 -20.88
CA VAL A 668 -19.45 10.42 -19.93
C VAL A 668 -20.48 9.47 -20.52
N GLY A 669 -21.20 8.74 -19.67
CA GLY A 669 -22.14 7.72 -20.12
C GLY A 669 -23.14 7.27 -19.06
N ASN A 670 -23.95 6.27 -19.41
CA ASN A 670 -25.13 5.84 -18.66
C ASN A 670 -24.86 5.04 -17.37
N ILE A 671 -23.62 4.60 -17.12
CA ILE A 671 -23.24 3.81 -15.93
C ILE A 671 -22.47 4.66 -14.88
N PRO A 672 -22.45 4.27 -13.59
CA PRO A 672 -21.69 4.98 -12.55
C PRO A 672 -20.21 5.19 -12.88
N GLU A 673 -19.58 4.17 -13.48
CA GLU A 673 -18.18 4.15 -13.88
C GLU A 673 -17.88 5.12 -15.06
N LEU A 674 -18.91 5.62 -15.75
CA LEU A 674 -18.87 6.71 -16.74
C LEU A 674 -19.60 7.97 -16.24
N GLY A 675 -19.73 8.13 -14.93
CA GLY A 675 -20.30 9.32 -14.27
C GLY A 675 -21.83 9.42 -14.27
N SER A 676 -22.57 8.47 -14.86
CA SER A 676 -24.04 8.54 -15.00
C SER A 676 -24.54 9.85 -15.63
N TRP A 677 -23.91 10.24 -16.74
CA TRP A 677 -24.11 11.49 -17.49
C TRP A 677 -23.77 12.79 -16.75
N ASP A 678 -23.07 12.73 -15.60
CA ASP A 678 -22.59 13.91 -14.87
C ASP A 678 -21.16 14.30 -15.29
N PRO A 679 -20.95 15.46 -15.97
CA PRO A 679 -19.61 15.93 -16.34
C PRO A 679 -18.66 16.14 -15.16
N ALA A 680 -19.17 16.42 -13.96
CA ALA A 680 -18.33 16.62 -12.78
C ALA A 680 -17.59 15.33 -12.38
N LYS A 681 -18.14 14.16 -12.70
CA LYS A 681 -17.59 12.83 -12.37
C LYS A 681 -16.66 12.25 -13.41
N ALA A 682 -16.52 12.89 -14.57
CA ALA A 682 -15.51 12.51 -15.55
C ALA A 682 -14.13 13.04 -15.11
N LEU A 683 -13.42 12.25 -14.29
CA LEU A 683 -12.16 12.65 -13.66
C LEU A 683 -10.95 12.50 -14.60
N ASP A 684 -10.91 11.45 -15.41
CA ASP A 684 -9.81 11.23 -16.36
C ASP A 684 -10.01 11.97 -17.69
N ALA A 685 -9.08 12.88 -17.97
CA ALA A 685 -8.92 13.49 -19.28
C ALA A 685 -8.18 12.56 -20.25
N PHE A 686 -8.45 12.69 -21.55
CA PHE A 686 -7.79 11.92 -22.61
C PHE A 686 -6.33 12.33 -22.84
N HIS A 687 -5.54 11.45 -23.44
CA HIS A 687 -4.15 11.69 -23.85
C HIS A 687 -4.06 11.89 -25.38
N ASN A 688 -3.26 12.85 -25.84
CA ASN A 688 -2.96 13.09 -27.27
C ASN A 688 -1.43 13.13 -27.53
N PRO A 689 -0.74 11.98 -27.45
CA PRO A 689 0.71 11.94 -27.32
C PRO A 689 1.53 12.29 -28.57
N ASN A 690 0.90 12.28 -29.76
CA ASN A 690 1.59 12.59 -31.01
C ASN A 690 1.39 14.08 -31.39
N PRO A 691 2.41 14.95 -31.31
CA PRO A 691 2.26 16.37 -31.67
C PRO A 691 1.92 16.59 -33.16
N SER A 692 2.23 15.62 -34.03
CA SER A 692 1.87 15.67 -35.46
C SER A 692 0.44 15.23 -35.76
N GLU A 693 -0.25 14.63 -34.78
CA GLU A 693 -1.66 14.23 -34.82
C GLU A 693 -2.37 14.67 -33.52
N TRP A 694 -2.07 15.87 -33.02
CA TRP A 694 -2.54 16.36 -31.70
C TRP A 694 -4.06 16.39 -31.52
N TRP A 695 -4.81 16.28 -32.62
CA TRP A 695 -6.26 16.14 -32.66
C TRP A 695 -6.77 14.70 -32.46
N LYS A 696 -5.88 13.70 -32.35
CA LYS A 696 -6.21 12.32 -31.97
C LYS A 696 -5.97 12.12 -30.49
N TRP A 697 -6.98 11.57 -29.83
CA TRP A 697 -7.04 11.40 -28.39
C TRP A 697 -7.42 9.96 -28.06
N PHE A 698 -6.84 9.41 -26.99
CA PHE A 698 -7.23 8.12 -26.43
C PHE A 698 -7.35 8.13 -24.91
N LEU A 699 -8.16 7.24 -24.35
CA LEU A 699 -8.27 7.03 -22.91
C LEU A 699 -8.74 5.60 -22.57
N PRO A 700 -7.96 4.80 -21.83
CA PRO A 700 -8.45 3.63 -21.11
C PRO A 700 -9.35 4.06 -19.94
N VAL A 701 -10.54 3.47 -19.83
CA VAL A 701 -11.47 3.67 -18.71
C VAL A 701 -11.92 2.33 -18.16
N SER A 702 -11.99 2.20 -16.84
CA SER A 702 -12.47 0.99 -16.17
C SER A 702 -14.00 0.95 -16.16
N VAL A 703 -14.57 -0.16 -16.59
CA VAL A 703 -16.01 -0.40 -16.73
C VAL A 703 -16.35 -1.85 -16.34
N PRO A 704 -17.60 -2.17 -15.98
CA PRO A 704 -17.98 -3.54 -15.68
C PRO A 704 -17.88 -4.45 -16.91
N LYS A 705 -17.61 -5.74 -16.71
CA LYS A 705 -17.65 -6.76 -17.78
C LYS A 705 -19.05 -6.92 -18.39
N GLY A 706 -19.10 -7.45 -19.61
CA GLY A 706 -20.32 -7.84 -20.34
C GLY A 706 -21.36 -6.73 -20.55
N THR A 707 -20.98 -5.47 -20.40
CA THR A 707 -21.90 -4.34 -20.19
C THR A 707 -22.01 -3.48 -21.43
N ASN A 708 -23.24 -3.20 -21.84
CA ASN A 708 -23.56 -2.27 -22.92
C ASN A 708 -23.60 -0.84 -22.36
N VAL A 709 -22.68 0.01 -22.82
CA VAL A 709 -22.59 1.41 -22.42
C VAL A 709 -23.16 2.33 -23.49
N GLU A 710 -23.96 3.31 -23.06
CA GLU A 710 -24.25 4.51 -23.84
C GLU A 710 -23.33 5.63 -23.37
N PHE A 711 -22.69 6.35 -24.29
CA PHE A 711 -21.72 7.39 -23.96
C PHE A 711 -21.70 8.56 -24.95
N LYS A 712 -21.02 9.64 -24.57
CA LYS A 712 -20.63 10.77 -25.41
C LYS A 712 -19.27 11.31 -24.99
N TYR A 713 -18.57 11.92 -25.94
CA TYR A 713 -17.42 12.77 -25.64
C TYR A 713 -17.86 14.16 -25.18
N ILE A 714 -17.09 14.77 -24.28
CA ILE A 714 -17.26 16.16 -23.85
C ILE A 714 -15.90 16.87 -23.84
N ILE A 715 -15.92 18.16 -24.09
CA ILE A 715 -14.78 19.07 -23.90
C ILE A 715 -15.10 19.94 -22.68
N LYS A 716 -14.16 20.05 -21.74
CA LYS A 716 -14.21 21.01 -20.63
C LYS A 716 -13.19 22.12 -20.85
N ASP A 717 -13.56 23.37 -20.65
CA ASP A 717 -12.61 24.49 -20.63
C ASP A 717 -12.03 24.73 -19.21
N SER A 718 -11.07 25.64 -19.10
CA SER A 718 -10.40 25.99 -17.84
C SER A 718 -11.27 26.77 -16.85
N ALA A 719 -12.51 27.13 -17.22
CA ALA A 719 -13.53 27.68 -16.33
C ALA A 719 -14.60 26.65 -15.94
N GLY A 720 -14.50 25.40 -16.43
CA GLY A 720 -15.44 24.32 -16.16
C GLY A 720 -16.69 24.31 -17.05
N ASN A 721 -16.73 25.11 -18.12
CA ASN A 721 -17.82 25.04 -19.11
C ASN A 721 -17.70 23.73 -19.90
N VAL A 722 -18.84 23.09 -20.19
CA VAL A 722 -18.88 21.76 -20.84
C VAL A 722 -19.52 21.86 -22.22
N THR A 723 -18.72 21.64 -23.27
CA THR A 723 -19.19 21.46 -24.65
C THR A 723 -19.41 19.97 -24.88
N TRP A 724 -20.65 19.59 -25.19
CA TRP A 724 -21.02 18.21 -25.48
C TRP A 724 -20.91 17.89 -26.96
N GLU A 725 -20.50 16.66 -27.29
CA GLU A 725 -20.70 16.10 -28.61
C GLU A 725 -22.18 16.13 -29.02
N SER A 726 -22.45 16.53 -30.26
CA SER A 726 -23.81 16.60 -30.81
C SER A 726 -24.36 15.22 -31.20
N GLY A 727 -25.41 15.15 -32.03
CA GLY A 727 -26.01 13.87 -32.43
C GLY A 727 -26.63 13.04 -31.30
N ALA A 728 -26.80 11.74 -31.55
CA ALA A 728 -27.32 10.76 -30.59
C ALA A 728 -26.20 10.21 -29.66
N ASN A 729 -26.58 9.42 -28.66
CA ASN A 729 -25.61 8.70 -27.82
C ASN A 729 -24.87 7.63 -28.65
N ARG A 730 -23.58 7.45 -28.38
CA ARG A 730 -22.77 6.35 -28.92
C ARG A 730 -23.00 5.10 -28.07
N THR A 731 -22.87 3.93 -28.68
CA THR A 731 -23.10 2.63 -28.02
C THR A 731 -21.92 1.69 -28.22
N ALA A 732 -21.45 1.05 -27.16
CA ALA A 732 -20.42 0.00 -27.22
C ALA A 732 -20.66 -1.05 -26.13
N SER A 733 -19.90 -2.15 -26.17
CA SER A 733 -19.95 -3.24 -25.21
C SER A 733 -18.55 -3.52 -24.66
N SER A 734 -18.42 -3.70 -23.35
CA SER A 734 -17.18 -4.21 -22.75
C SER A 734 -17.03 -5.72 -22.99
N SER A 735 -15.81 -6.25 -22.80
CA SER A 735 -15.54 -7.68 -22.96
C SER A 735 -16.33 -8.53 -21.96
N ALA A 736 -16.59 -9.80 -22.28
CA ALA A 736 -17.23 -10.76 -21.37
C ALA A 736 -16.23 -11.50 -20.45
N SER A 737 -14.93 -11.38 -20.71
CA SER A 737 -13.86 -11.89 -19.82
C SER A 737 -13.77 -11.05 -18.54
N ALA A 738 -13.10 -11.58 -17.51
CA ALA A 738 -12.87 -10.88 -16.23
C ALA A 738 -11.73 -9.85 -16.30
N SER A 739 -10.62 -10.19 -16.97
CA SER A 739 -9.42 -9.34 -17.19
C SER A 739 -9.44 -8.74 -18.61
N GLY A 740 -10.62 -8.37 -19.11
CA GLY A 740 -10.84 -8.04 -20.52
C GLY A 740 -10.54 -6.59 -20.89
N VAL A 741 -9.91 -6.40 -22.05
CA VAL A 741 -9.75 -5.09 -22.68
C VAL A 741 -10.55 -5.04 -23.98
N VAL A 742 -11.16 -3.89 -24.29
CA VAL A 742 -11.79 -3.60 -25.59
C VAL A 742 -11.25 -2.27 -26.12
N ASP A 743 -10.53 -2.33 -27.24
CA ASP A 743 -10.16 -1.17 -28.05
C ASP A 743 -11.35 -0.75 -28.93
N LEU A 744 -11.70 0.55 -28.91
CA LEU A 744 -12.83 1.11 -29.67
C LEU A 744 -12.36 1.84 -30.93
N PRO A 745 -13.12 1.74 -32.04
CA PRO A 745 -12.78 2.42 -33.28
C PRO A 745 -12.70 3.94 -33.11
N GLU A 746 -11.77 4.58 -33.85
CA GLU A 746 -11.59 6.03 -33.86
C GLU A 746 -12.88 6.77 -34.27
N HIS A 747 -13.41 7.58 -33.36
CA HIS A 747 -14.62 8.36 -33.58
C HIS A 747 -14.30 9.85 -33.86
N THR A 748 -14.93 10.48 -34.84
CA THR A 748 -14.90 11.96 -34.93
C THR A 748 -15.92 12.57 -33.97
N PHE A 749 -15.51 13.58 -33.19
CA PHE A 749 -16.38 14.42 -32.36
C PHE A 749 -17.33 15.23 -33.26
N GLN A 750 -18.64 15.19 -32.98
CA GLN A 750 -19.72 15.73 -33.83
C GLN A 750 -20.17 17.13 -33.46
#